data_AF-A0A2V8R8V3-F1
#
_entry.id   AF-A0A2V8R8V3-F1
#
_cell.length_a   1.000
_cell.length_b   1.000
_cell.length_c   1.000
_cell.angle_alpha   90.00
_cell.angle_beta   90.00
_cell.angle_gamma   90.00
#
_symmetry.space_group_name_H-M   'P 1'
#
loop_
_entity.id
_entity.type
_entity.pdbx_description
1 polymer ?
#
loop_
_entity_poly.entity_id
_entity_poly.type
_entity_poly.pdbx_seq_one_letter_code
_entity_poly.pdbx_strand_id
1 'polypeptide(L)'
;MMRTPTSPPTNRRLLLAALLLAVAALLSAPARLSSAQSASPVLISEAGSTRAVALESVTRLREPFAPTSPLPFGTDARTRVMLFAMNLHLAAGEDASAVTADAVDAAGRTYPLAVEHVGPVPGQEWMSSVVVRLNDDLGDVGDVLVRISYRGAASNRVRVGVGHVGGGPPDDIGAIPTPATAAAAPTPNTNPVTAGNLNVADVQTVIAQAVSAAAVLNRAVTVAVTDREGNVLGVFQMTGAPATTHITGGGRAGQGLEGLDVPASLAAISKAGTASVFSTEGNAFTTRTASFIIQEHFPPGVSFQPGGPLFGVQFSQLPCSDIKRPALPLGLSADAGSAPLYKNGVAVGGVGIEGDGLYTLDKDPTDFDKPFEELIAVAAQRGFQPPDLIRGDNIIAGGVRLAYLNVTDADAPRPSTIPFPSLTGSLTSPVLAAQPSEFVAATVGSVSGAVDTRFFPFTGSSSASSNTLTAADVQRIISQAAQQADITRAAIRQPLGSATRVSITVVDVDGNVLGIFRMTDAPVFGFDVSAQKARTAAFYSNRNAATLLRGAGLGGYVDRAAADGLKLDGSVAFSDRAGGFLSRPFYPDGLNPNPAGPFSREITEWSVFNDGLQLDLIKTNLLAALGGADVRCTTIPNIPNGIQIFPGSVPLYKNGELVGGVGVSGDGVDQDDIIAAAGSNGYEAPAAIRSDQIIVRGTRLPFVKFPRSPNL
;
A
#
# COMPACT_ATOMS: atom_id res chain seq x y z
N MET A 1 7.23 -54.04 -93.84
CA MET A 1 6.23 -54.66 -92.95
C MET A 1 6.44 -54.08 -91.55
N MET A 2 5.62 -53.06 -91.20
CA MET A 2 4.59 -53.07 -90.13
C MET A 2 5.18 -53.06 -88.70
N ARG A 3 5.13 -51.91 -87.99
CA ARG A 3 4.23 -51.55 -86.84
C ARG A 3 4.43 -52.48 -85.64
N THR A 4 4.62 -52.11 -84.37
CA THR A 4 4.32 -50.94 -83.50
C THR A 4 4.95 -51.23 -82.10
N PRO A 5 5.00 -50.27 -81.14
CA PRO A 5 5.68 -50.42 -79.85
C PRO A 5 4.76 -50.95 -78.72
N THR A 6 5.27 -51.74 -77.77
CA THR A 6 4.55 -52.12 -76.53
C THR A 6 5.45 -52.33 -75.29
N SER A 7 4.87 -52.01 -74.14
CA SER A 7 5.37 -51.68 -72.80
C SER A 7 6.13 -52.76 -71.99
N PRO A 8 6.90 -52.37 -70.95
CA PRO A 8 7.49 -53.30 -69.99
C PRO A 8 6.50 -53.69 -68.85
N PRO A 9 6.77 -54.81 -68.13
CA PRO A 9 5.79 -55.50 -67.29
C PRO A 9 5.60 -54.91 -65.89
N THR A 10 4.37 -55.10 -65.39
CA THR A 10 3.80 -54.59 -64.13
C THR A 10 4.22 -55.42 -62.90
N ASN A 11 4.89 -54.76 -61.94
CA ASN A 11 5.35 -55.33 -60.67
C ASN A 11 4.21 -55.50 -59.64
N ARG A 12 3.46 -56.61 -59.71
CA ARG A 12 2.38 -56.96 -58.76
C ARG A 12 2.83 -57.14 -57.28
N ARG A 13 4.13 -57.35 -57.00
CA ARG A 13 4.62 -57.50 -55.62
C ARG A 13 4.86 -56.17 -54.87
N LEU A 14 5.12 -55.08 -55.60
CA LEU A 14 5.22 -53.74 -55.00
C LEU A 14 3.84 -53.16 -54.67
N LEU A 15 2.81 -53.51 -55.45
CA LEU A 15 1.43 -53.06 -55.20
C LEU A 15 0.78 -53.73 -53.97
N LEU A 16 1.06 -55.02 -53.69
CA LEU A 16 0.54 -55.66 -52.47
C LEU A 16 1.25 -55.18 -51.19
N ALA A 17 2.55 -54.90 -51.24
CA ALA A 17 3.29 -54.33 -50.12
C ALA A 17 2.86 -52.87 -49.83
N ALA A 18 2.59 -52.08 -50.88
CA ALA A 18 2.06 -50.73 -50.74
C ALA A 18 0.60 -50.71 -50.21
N LEU A 19 -0.23 -51.69 -50.56
CA LEU A 19 -1.61 -51.78 -50.07
C LEU A 19 -1.69 -52.22 -48.60
N LEU A 20 -0.80 -53.10 -48.15
CA LEU A 20 -0.71 -53.50 -46.74
C LEU A 20 -0.12 -52.40 -45.85
N LEU A 21 0.84 -51.60 -46.35
CA LEU A 21 1.31 -50.40 -45.65
C LEU A 21 0.25 -49.28 -45.63
N ALA A 22 -0.56 -49.12 -46.67
CA ALA A 22 -1.64 -48.13 -46.70
C ALA A 22 -2.79 -48.49 -45.74
N VAL A 23 -3.16 -49.77 -45.62
CA VAL A 23 -4.19 -50.21 -44.66
C VAL A 23 -3.67 -50.17 -43.22
N ALA A 24 -2.38 -50.47 -42.97
CA ALA A 24 -1.76 -50.27 -41.66
C ALA A 24 -1.64 -48.78 -41.29
N ALA A 25 -1.41 -47.87 -42.25
CA ALA A 25 -1.39 -46.43 -42.03
C ALA A 25 -2.80 -45.80 -41.85
N LEU A 26 -3.85 -46.42 -42.40
CA LEU A 26 -5.24 -46.00 -42.19
C LEU A 26 -5.85 -46.53 -40.88
N LEU A 27 -5.30 -47.62 -40.32
CA LEU A 27 -5.65 -48.15 -38.99
C LEU A 27 -4.74 -47.61 -37.87
N SER A 28 -3.76 -46.77 -38.21
CA SER A 28 -2.89 -46.06 -37.26
C SER A 28 -2.93 -44.54 -37.47
N ALA A 29 -4.07 -44.01 -37.93
CA ALA A 29 -4.43 -42.67 -37.50
C ALA A 29 -4.58 -42.75 -35.97
N PRO A 30 -3.83 -41.96 -35.17
CA PRO A 30 -4.29 -41.74 -33.82
C PRO A 30 -5.70 -41.16 -34.01
N ALA A 31 -6.71 -41.84 -33.46
CA ALA A 31 -7.87 -41.10 -33.02
C ALA A 31 -7.29 -39.88 -32.31
N ARG A 32 -7.67 -38.66 -32.73
CA ARG A 32 -7.49 -37.51 -31.86
C ARG A 32 -8.38 -37.81 -30.65
N LEU A 33 -7.84 -38.60 -29.72
CA LEU A 33 -8.19 -38.54 -28.33
C LEU A 33 -7.96 -37.07 -28.02
N SER A 34 -9.07 -36.33 -27.93
CA SER A 34 -9.08 -35.02 -27.31
C SER A 34 -8.25 -35.18 -26.04
N SER A 35 -7.09 -34.54 -25.98
CA SER A 35 -6.40 -34.39 -24.71
C SER A 35 -7.36 -33.55 -23.88
N ALA A 36 -8.17 -34.21 -23.06
CA ALA A 36 -9.07 -33.56 -22.13
C ALA A 36 -8.23 -32.58 -21.33
N GLN A 37 -8.60 -31.31 -21.37
CA GLN A 37 -8.14 -30.37 -20.38
C GLN A 37 -8.52 -30.96 -19.00
N SER A 38 -7.59 -30.97 -18.06
CA SER A 38 -7.77 -31.66 -16.78
C SER A 38 -8.91 -31.08 -15.91
N ALA A 39 -9.50 -29.96 -16.32
CA ALA A 39 -10.66 -29.32 -15.69
C ALA A 39 -11.48 -28.53 -16.72
N SER A 40 -12.81 -28.54 -16.59
CA SER A 40 -13.70 -27.65 -17.35
C SER A 40 -13.41 -26.18 -17.00
N PRO A 41 -13.62 -25.24 -17.95
CA PRO A 41 -13.61 -23.82 -17.63
C PRO A 41 -14.62 -23.50 -16.52
N VAL A 42 -14.33 -22.53 -15.66
CA VAL A 42 -15.24 -22.09 -14.60
C VAL A 42 -15.42 -20.59 -14.72
N LEU A 43 -16.62 -20.15 -15.10
CA LEU A 43 -16.99 -18.73 -15.08
C LEU A 43 -17.08 -18.26 -13.63
N ILE A 44 -16.43 -17.14 -13.34
CA ILE A 44 -16.32 -16.59 -11.99
C ILE A 44 -17.60 -15.85 -11.61
N SER A 45 -18.14 -16.17 -10.44
CA SER A 45 -19.32 -15.50 -9.87
C SER A 45 -18.99 -14.74 -8.58
N GLU A 46 -19.93 -13.95 -8.09
CA GLU A 46 -19.82 -13.31 -6.77
C GLU A 46 -19.81 -14.38 -5.65
N ALA A 47 -19.19 -14.09 -4.50
CA ALA A 47 -19.05 -15.09 -3.43
C ALA A 47 -20.39 -15.56 -2.82
N GLY A 48 -21.43 -14.72 -2.85
CA GLY A 48 -22.77 -15.02 -2.32
C GLY A 48 -23.81 -15.35 -3.38
N SER A 49 -23.45 -15.41 -4.67
CA SER A 49 -24.40 -15.57 -5.77
C SER A 49 -23.78 -16.26 -7.00
N THR A 50 -24.61 -16.87 -7.83
CA THR A 50 -24.23 -17.36 -9.17
C THR A 50 -24.06 -16.23 -10.19
N ARG A 51 -24.34 -14.98 -9.79
CA ARG A 51 -24.18 -13.77 -10.59
C ARG A 51 -22.72 -13.56 -10.99
N ALA A 52 -22.48 -13.37 -12.27
CA ALA A 52 -21.16 -13.29 -12.85
C ALA A 52 -20.40 -12.06 -12.33
N VAL A 53 -19.10 -12.21 -12.09
CA VAL A 53 -18.23 -11.04 -12.15
C VAL A 53 -18.08 -10.69 -13.63
N ALA A 54 -18.76 -9.64 -14.08
CA ALA A 54 -18.80 -9.24 -15.47
C ALA A 54 -18.75 -7.71 -15.60
N LEU A 55 -18.15 -7.24 -16.69
CA LEU A 55 -18.04 -5.82 -17.01
C LEU A 55 -18.37 -5.59 -18.49
N GLU A 56 -18.85 -4.41 -18.84
CA GLU A 56 -18.84 -3.99 -20.24
C GLU A 56 -17.38 -3.74 -20.65
N SER A 57 -16.97 -4.32 -21.79
CA SER A 57 -15.56 -4.47 -22.14
C SER A 57 -14.77 -3.16 -22.27
N VAL A 58 -15.44 -2.05 -22.61
CA VAL A 58 -14.80 -0.74 -22.84
C VAL A 58 -14.97 0.18 -21.64
N THR A 59 -16.21 0.44 -21.25
CA THR A 59 -16.61 1.36 -20.18
C THR A 59 -16.34 0.80 -18.78
N ARG A 60 -16.15 -0.53 -18.67
CA ARG A 60 -15.98 -1.25 -17.41
C ARG A 60 -17.11 -1.05 -16.41
N LEU A 61 -18.30 -0.70 -16.90
CA LEU A 61 -19.50 -0.64 -16.07
C LEU A 61 -19.99 -2.05 -15.75
N ARG A 62 -20.59 -2.22 -14.57
CA ARG A 62 -21.31 -3.45 -14.20
C ARG A 62 -22.72 -3.44 -14.80
N GLU A 63 -23.35 -4.60 -14.77
CA GLU A 63 -24.73 -4.80 -15.19
C GLU A 63 -25.75 -3.91 -14.44
N PRO A 64 -26.98 -3.70 -14.97
CA PRO A 64 -27.52 -4.31 -16.19
C PRO A 64 -26.84 -3.82 -17.47
N PHE A 65 -26.50 -4.75 -18.36
CA PHE A 65 -25.89 -4.42 -19.64
C PHE A 65 -26.97 -4.03 -20.64
N ALA A 66 -26.95 -2.79 -21.12
CA ALA A 66 -27.82 -2.39 -22.23
C ALA A 66 -27.58 -3.32 -23.44
N PRO A 67 -28.60 -3.74 -24.21
CA PRO A 67 -28.41 -4.56 -25.40
C PRO A 67 -27.47 -3.91 -26.43
N THR A 68 -27.55 -2.59 -26.54
CA THR A 68 -26.69 -1.78 -27.41
C THR A 68 -25.90 -0.76 -26.60
N SER A 69 -24.66 -0.53 -26.98
CA SER A 69 -23.82 0.54 -26.47
C SER A 69 -24.23 1.89 -27.09
N PRO A 70 -24.31 2.97 -26.30
CA PRO A 70 -24.55 4.31 -26.82
C PRO A 70 -23.39 4.84 -27.69
N LEU A 71 -22.20 4.24 -27.55
CA LEU A 71 -21.02 4.54 -28.36
C LEU A 71 -20.57 3.26 -29.10
N PRO A 72 -20.56 3.25 -30.44
CA PRO A 72 -20.11 2.08 -31.20
C PRO A 72 -18.58 1.97 -31.12
N PHE A 73 -18.09 0.97 -30.40
CA PHE A 73 -16.65 0.67 -30.26
C PHE A 73 -16.23 -0.47 -31.19
N GLY A 74 -16.69 -0.44 -32.44
CA GLY A 74 -16.45 -1.48 -33.44
C GLY A 74 -17.30 -1.29 -34.69
N THR A 75 -17.52 -2.37 -35.44
CA THR A 75 -18.35 -2.38 -36.66
C THR A 75 -19.86 -2.38 -36.39
N ASP A 76 -20.27 -2.49 -35.13
CA ASP A 76 -21.66 -2.49 -34.70
C ASP A 76 -21.82 -1.77 -33.33
N ALA A 77 -23.07 -1.59 -32.90
CA ALA A 77 -23.42 -0.95 -31.63
C ALA A 77 -23.84 -1.95 -30.54
N ARG A 78 -23.59 -3.25 -30.69
CA ARG A 78 -23.93 -4.26 -29.67
C ARG A 78 -22.96 -4.19 -28.51
N THR A 79 -23.48 -4.40 -27.31
CA THR A 79 -22.66 -4.40 -26.10
C THR A 79 -21.76 -5.63 -26.05
N ARG A 80 -20.50 -5.41 -25.67
CA ARG A 80 -19.53 -6.47 -25.40
C ARG A 80 -19.42 -6.65 -23.89
N VAL A 81 -19.74 -7.85 -23.41
CA VAL A 81 -19.62 -8.23 -22.01
C VAL A 81 -18.33 -9.01 -21.83
N MET A 82 -17.46 -8.52 -20.96
CA MET A 82 -16.27 -9.21 -20.48
C MET A 82 -16.64 -10.07 -19.28
N LEU A 83 -16.48 -11.38 -19.44
CA LEU A 83 -16.61 -12.40 -18.41
C LEU A 83 -15.21 -12.85 -17.96
N PHE A 84 -15.10 -13.39 -16.75
CA PHE A 84 -13.84 -13.95 -16.26
C PHE A 84 -13.98 -15.45 -15.99
N ALA A 85 -12.95 -16.20 -16.37
CA ALA A 85 -12.94 -17.65 -16.26
C ALA A 85 -11.64 -18.17 -15.62
N MET A 86 -11.77 -19.13 -14.71
CA MET A 86 -10.70 -20.02 -14.27
C MET A 86 -10.63 -21.23 -15.19
N ASN A 87 -9.49 -21.93 -15.18
CA ASN A 87 -9.27 -23.15 -15.98
C ASN A 87 -9.57 -22.92 -17.47
N LEU A 88 -9.20 -21.76 -18.02
CA LEU A 88 -9.32 -21.49 -19.45
C LEU A 88 -7.98 -20.97 -19.97
N HIS A 89 -7.23 -21.84 -20.64
CA HIS A 89 -6.00 -21.47 -21.31
C HIS A 89 -6.04 -22.02 -22.73
N LEU A 90 -5.96 -21.13 -23.72
CA LEU A 90 -5.90 -21.52 -25.12
C LEU A 90 -4.57 -22.21 -25.41
N ALA A 91 -4.59 -23.24 -26.25
CA ALA A 91 -3.35 -23.89 -26.68
C ALA A 91 -2.58 -23.00 -27.66
N ALA A 92 -1.28 -23.23 -27.77
CA ALA A 92 -0.44 -22.47 -28.70
C ALA A 92 -1.00 -22.52 -30.14
N GLY A 93 -1.27 -21.35 -30.71
CA GLY A 93 -1.84 -21.18 -32.05
C GLY A 93 -3.37 -21.16 -32.11
N GLU A 94 -4.07 -21.32 -30.98
CA GLU A 94 -5.53 -21.09 -30.91
C GLU A 94 -5.85 -19.62 -30.61
N ASP A 95 -7.03 -19.18 -31.04
CA ASP A 95 -7.57 -17.85 -30.78
C ASP A 95 -8.98 -17.93 -30.18
N ALA A 96 -9.67 -16.78 -30.08
CA ALA A 96 -11.01 -16.68 -29.51
C ALA A 96 -12.04 -17.61 -30.18
N SER A 97 -11.83 -18.00 -31.45
CA SER A 97 -12.74 -18.91 -32.17
C SER A 97 -12.76 -20.34 -31.59
N ALA A 98 -11.78 -20.71 -30.77
CA ALA A 98 -11.73 -21.99 -30.09
C ALA A 98 -12.74 -22.10 -28.92
N VAL A 99 -13.32 -20.97 -28.48
CA VAL A 99 -14.28 -20.88 -27.38
C VAL A 99 -15.65 -20.48 -27.95
N THR A 100 -16.70 -21.17 -27.49
CA THR A 100 -18.08 -20.79 -27.80
C THR A 100 -18.79 -20.28 -26.56
N ALA A 101 -19.81 -19.43 -26.73
CA ALA A 101 -20.60 -18.89 -25.64
C ALA A 101 -22.09 -18.85 -26.00
N ASP A 102 -22.95 -19.06 -25.00
CA ASP A 102 -24.40 -18.98 -25.14
C ASP A 102 -25.05 -18.35 -23.91
N ALA A 103 -26.19 -17.70 -24.12
CA ALA A 103 -27.06 -17.18 -23.07
C ALA A 103 -28.45 -17.81 -23.15
N VAL A 104 -29.08 -18.08 -22.01
CA VAL A 104 -30.44 -18.61 -21.93
C VAL A 104 -31.32 -17.68 -21.10
N ASP A 105 -32.47 -17.28 -21.64
CA ASP A 105 -33.45 -16.44 -20.95
C ASP A 105 -34.51 -17.25 -20.17
N ALA A 106 -35.45 -16.56 -19.53
CA ALA A 106 -36.51 -17.19 -18.73
C ALA A 106 -37.49 -18.05 -19.54
N ALA A 107 -37.62 -17.78 -20.84
CA ALA A 107 -38.43 -18.58 -21.75
C ALA A 107 -37.68 -19.83 -22.26
N GLY A 108 -36.42 -20.04 -21.84
CA GLY A 108 -35.56 -21.11 -22.31
C GLY A 108 -35.01 -20.87 -23.72
N ARG A 109 -35.15 -19.66 -24.27
CA ARG A 109 -34.58 -19.34 -25.58
C ARG A 109 -33.08 -19.18 -25.42
N THR A 110 -32.32 -19.84 -26.31
CA THR A 110 -30.86 -19.82 -26.31
C THR A 110 -30.37 -18.84 -27.38
N TYR A 111 -29.43 -17.98 -27.00
CA TYR A 111 -28.80 -16.98 -27.85
C TYR A 111 -27.32 -17.29 -27.97
N PRO A 112 -26.79 -17.59 -29.18
CA PRO A 112 -25.36 -17.71 -29.37
C PRO A 112 -24.71 -16.34 -29.19
N LEU A 113 -23.65 -16.27 -28.38
CA LEU A 113 -22.86 -15.07 -28.18
C LEU A 113 -21.54 -15.22 -28.93
N ALA A 114 -21.19 -14.26 -29.77
CA ALA A 114 -19.92 -14.28 -30.47
C ALA A 114 -18.78 -14.00 -29.49
N VAL A 115 -17.80 -14.89 -29.42
CA VAL A 115 -16.60 -14.70 -28.59
C VAL A 115 -15.58 -13.92 -29.43
N GLU A 116 -15.33 -12.67 -29.04
CA GLU A 116 -14.45 -11.76 -29.78
C GLU A 116 -13.03 -11.73 -29.20
N HIS A 117 -12.86 -12.08 -27.93
CA HIS A 117 -11.55 -12.12 -27.28
C HIS A 117 -11.49 -13.18 -26.18
N VAL A 118 -10.36 -13.86 -26.09
CA VAL A 118 -9.97 -14.70 -24.96
C VAL A 118 -8.49 -14.46 -24.70
N GLY A 119 -8.15 -14.13 -23.45
CA GLY A 119 -6.77 -13.87 -23.09
C GLY A 119 -6.58 -13.84 -21.57
N PRO A 120 -5.34 -14.01 -21.09
CA PRO A 120 -5.05 -13.90 -19.66
C PRO A 120 -5.33 -12.48 -19.19
N VAL A 121 -5.84 -12.35 -17.97
CA VAL A 121 -5.98 -11.04 -17.33
C VAL A 121 -4.59 -10.55 -16.94
N PRO A 122 -4.16 -9.34 -17.36
CA PRO A 122 -2.83 -8.82 -17.03
C PRO A 122 -2.59 -8.83 -15.51
N GLY A 123 -1.47 -9.43 -15.08
CA GLY A 123 -1.10 -9.58 -13.67
C GLY A 123 -1.91 -10.62 -12.88
N GLN A 124 -2.81 -11.36 -13.53
CA GLN A 124 -3.63 -12.42 -12.94
C GLN A 124 -3.69 -13.62 -13.90
N GLU A 125 -2.52 -14.21 -14.23
CA GLU A 125 -2.40 -15.24 -15.27
C GLU A 125 -3.21 -16.52 -14.98
N TRP A 126 -3.64 -16.75 -13.74
CA TRP A 126 -4.56 -17.83 -13.35
C TRP A 126 -6.01 -17.62 -13.84
N MET A 127 -6.33 -16.41 -14.34
CA MET A 127 -7.65 -15.99 -14.78
C MET A 127 -7.61 -15.51 -16.23
N SER A 128 -8.60 -15.90 -17.01
CA SER A 128 -8.78 -15.45 -18.39
C SER A 128 -9.99 -14.54 -18.52
N SER A 129 -9.85 -13.44 -19.25
CA SER A 129 -10.99 -12.64 -19.71
C SER A 129 -11.55 -13.21 -21.01
N VAL A 130 -12.87 -13.31 -21.10
CA VAL A 130 -13.63 -13.74 -22.28
C VAL A 130 -14.59 -12.62 -22.65
N VAL A 131 -14.36 -11.96 -23.78
CA VAL A 131 -15.26 -10.91 -24.28
C VAL A 131 -16.27 -11.54 -25.23
N VAL A 132 -17.54 -11.44 -24.85
CA VAL A 132 -18.67 -11.92 -25.66
C VAL A 132 -19.50 -10.74 -26.14
N ARG A 133 -19.91 -10.77 -27.41
CA ARG A 133 -20.83 -9.78 -27.99
C ARG A 133 -22.27 -10.26 -27.81
N LEU A 134 -23.13 -9.40 -27.26
CA LEU A 134 -24.55 -9.72 -27.09
C LEU A 134 -25.22 -9.97 -28.44
N ASN A 135 -26.00 -11.06 -28.54
CA ASN A 135 -26.71 -11.46 -29.75
C ASN A 135 -27.70 -10.38 -30.23
N ASP A 136 -27.95 -10.26 -31.53
CA ASP A 136 -28.79 -9.20 -32.11
C ASP A 136 -30.26 -9.31 -31.68
N ASP A 137 -30.74 -10.53 -31.46
CA ASP A 137 -32.10 -10.80 -31.00
C ASP A 137 -32.25 -10.69 -29.48
N LEU A 138 -31.14 -10.50 -28.75
CA LEU A 138 -31.14 -10.38 -27.30
C LEU A 138 -31.42 -8.93 -26.90
N GLY A 139 -32.70 -8.63 -26.68
CA GLY A 139 -33.18 -7.32 -26.23
C GLY A 139 -33.09 -7.15 -24.71
N ASP A 140 -33.98 -6.35 -24.15
CA ASP A 140 -34.15 -6.23 -22.71
C ASP A 140 -34.96 -7.43 -22.17
N VAL A 141 -34.25 -8.44 -21.69
CA VAL A 141 -34.84 -9.72 -21.23
C VAL A 141 -34.64 -9.96 -19.73
N GLY A 142 -33.94 -9.06 -19.05
CA GLY A 142 -33.58 -9.23 -17.65
C GLY A 142 -32.39 -10.18 -17.46
N ASP A 143 -32.43 -11.00 -16.41
CA ASP A 143 -31.37 -11.97 -16.15
C ASP A 143 -31.35 -13.11 -17.18
N VAL A 144 -30.15 -13.46 -17.65
CA VAL A 144 -29.87 -14.64 -18.46
C VAL A 144 -28.82 -15.52 -17.79
N LEU A 145 -28.81 -16.81 -18.11
CA LEU A 145 -27.73 -17.72 -17.74
C LEU A 145 -26.74 -17.84 -18.88
N VAL A 146 -25.50 -17.44 -18.64
CA VAL A 146 -24.41 -17.45 -19.63
C VAL A 146 -23.48 -18.63 -19.39
N ARG A 147 -23.06 -19.27 -20.47
CA ARG A 147 -22.12 -20.39 -20.50
C ARG A 147 -21.01 -20.13 -21.50
N ILE A 148 -19.81 -20.63 -21.24
CA ILE A 148 -18.77 -20.81 -22.24
C ILE A 148 -18.44 -22.30 -22.40
N SER A 149 -17.92 -22.68 -23.57
CA SER A 149 -17.41 -24.02 -23.83
C SER A 149 -16.09 -23.95 -24.58
N TYR A 150 -15.14 -24.79 -24.18
CA TYR A 150 -13.84 -24.91 -24.82
C TYR A 150 -13.49 -26.39 -24.95
N ARG A 151 -13.12 -26.81 -26.17
CA ARG A 151 -12.79 -28.21 -26.53
C ARG A 151 -13.84 -29.25 -26.07
N GLY A 152 -15.11 -28.88 -26.12
CA GLY A 152 -16.24 -29.74 -25.73
C GLY A 152 -16.52 -29.81 -24.22
N ALA A 153 -15.72 -29.13 -23.38
CA ALA A 153 -16.00 -28.96 -21.96
C ALA A 153 -16.80 -27.67 -21.73
N ALA A 154 -18.00 -27.80 -21.18
CA ALA A 154 -18.86 -26.69 -20.78
C ALA A 154 -18.46 -26.15 -19.40
N SER A 155 -18.57 -24.84 -19.21
CA SER A 155 -18.46 -24.20 -17.90
C SER A 155 -19.72 -24.37 -17.05
N ASN A 156 -19.62 -24.00 -15.77
CA ASN A 156 -20.81 -23.58 -15.01
C ASN A 156 -21.54 -22.45 -15.74
N ARG A 157 -22.83 -22.30 -15.47
CA ARG A 157 -23.61 -21.15 -15.92
C ARG A 157 -23.65 -20.08 -14.84
N VAL A 158 -23.41 -18.85 -15.25
CA VAL A 158 -23.45 -17.67 -14.37
C VAL A 158 -24.56 -16.74 -14.81
N ARG A 159 -25.12 -15.99 -13.86
CA ARG A 159 -26.22 -15.06 -14.12
C ARG A 159 -25.70 -13.69 -14.55
N VAL A 160 -26.32 -13.13 -15.58
CA VAL A 160 -26.00 -11.79 -16.12
C VAL A 160 -27.30 -11.06 -16.48
N GLY A 161 -27.46 -9.80 -16.06
CA GLY A 161 -28.59 -8.93 -16.37
C GLY A 161 -28.39 -8.17 -17.67
N VAL A 162 -29.31 -8.34 -18.61
CA VAL A 162 -29.32 -7.67 -19.92
C VAL A 162 -30.58 -6.79 -20.01
N GLY A 163 -30.35 -5.47 -20.11
CA GLY A 163 -31.35 -4.41 -20.09
C GLY A 163 -31.82 -4.04 -18.68
N HIS A 164 -32.26 -5.01 -17.88
CA HIS A 164 -32.53 -4.86 -16.44
C HIS A 164 -32.04 -6.07 -15.62
N VAL A 165 -32.14 -5.99 -14.30
CA VAL A 165 -31.81 -7.10 -13.37
C VAL A 165 -33.11 -7.74 -12.88
N GLY A 166 -33.16 -9.07 -12.85
CA GLY A 166 -34.34 -9.86 -12.47
C GLY A 166 -35.07 -10.47 -13.68
N GLY A 167 -36.13 -11.26 -13.44
CA GLY A 167 -36.97 -11.82 -14.52
C GLY A 167 -36.40 -13.01 -15.30
N GLY A 168 -35.19 -13.48 -14.99
CA GLY A 168 -34.49 -14.56 -15.69
C GLY A 168 -34.83 -15.99 -15.26
N PRO A 169 -34.23 -17.01 -15.90
CA PRO A 169 -34.46 -18.40 -15.55
C PRO A 169 -33.91 -18.71 -14.15
N PRO A 170 -34.45 -19.74 -13.46
CA PRO A 170 -33.85 -20.25 -12.23
C PRO A 170 -32.42 -20.75 -12.49
N ASP A 171 -31.58 -20.69 -11.47
CA ASP A 171 -30.24 -21.31 -11.55
C ASP A 171 -30.34 -22.82 -11.79
N ASP A 172 -29.25 -23.39 -12.31
CA ASP A 172 -29.14 -24.83 -12.47
C ASP A 172 -29.27 -25.56 -11.13
N ILE A 173 -29.87 -26.76 -11.18
CA ILE A 173 -29.96 -27.63 -10.01
C ILE A 173 -28.54 -27.93 -9.52
N GLY A 174 -28.23 -27.52 -8.29
CA GLY A 174 -26.90 -27.69 -7.70
C GLY A 174 -25.89 -26.59 -8.06
N ALA A 175 -26.31 -25.52 -8.74
CA ALA A 175 -25.46 -24.35 -8.95
C ALA A 175 -25.07 -23.75 -7.60
N ILE A 176 -23.77 -23.50 -7.44
CA ILE A 176 -23.19 -22.82 -6.28
C ILE A 176 -22.38 -21.62 -6.76
N PRO A 177 -22.19 -20.60 -5.92
CA PRO A 177 -21.23 -19.55 -6.18
C PRO A 177 -19.84 -20.12 -6.50
N THR A 178 -19.19 -19.53 -7.48
CA THR A 178 -17.85 -19.88 -7.99
C THR A 178 -16.97 -18.63 -7.93
N PRO A 179 -16.75 -18.05 -6.74
CA PRO A 179 -15.85 -16.91 -6.61
C PRO A 179 -14.45 -17.28 -7.10
N ALA A 180 -13.76 -16.29 -7.65
CA ALA A 180 -12.33 -16.33 -7.78
C ALA A 180 -11.75 -16.84 -6.46
N THR A 181 -10.96 -17.91 -6.49
CA THR A 181 -10.12 -18.22 -5.34
C THR A 181 -9.18 -17.04 -5.19
N ALA A 182 -9.50 -16.12 -4.28
CA ALA A 182 -8.53 -15.14 -3.83
C ALA A 182 -7.25 -15.92 -3.54
N ALA A 183 -6.11 -15.47 -4.08
CA ALA A 183 -4.84 -15.91 -3.55
C ALA A 183 -5.01 -15.87 -2.03
N ALA A 184 -4.90 -17.04 -1.36
CA ALA A 184 -5.17 -17.11 0.06
C ALA A 184 -4.39 -15.96 0.69
N ALA A 185 -5.09 -15.06 1.39
CA ALA A 185 -4.40 -14.00 2.11
C ALA A 185 -3.29 -14.69 2.90
N PRO A 186 -2.03 -14.22 2.81
CA PRO A 186 -0.91 -14.83 3.51
C PRO A 186 -1.37 -15.13 4.94
N THR A 187 -1.20 -16.36 5.41
CA THR A 187 -1.63 -16.69 6.78
C THR A 187 -0.86 -15.74 7.70
N PRO A 188 -1.56 -14.89 8.48
CA PRO A 188 -0.87 -13.88 9.25
C PRO A 188 0.13 -14.53 10.17
N ASN A 189 1.31 -13.93 10.30
CA ASN A 189 2.17 -14.30 11.42
C ASN A 189 1.49 -13.82 12.70
N THR A 190 0.65 -14.67 13.29
CA THR A 190 -0.18 -14.34 14.46
C THR A 190 0.61 -14.35 15.76
N ASN A 191 1.89 -14.78 15.74
CA ASN A 191 2.74 -14.73 16.91
C ASN A 191 4.24 -14.75 16.53
N PRO A 192 4.79 -13.64 15.97
CA PRO A 192 6.20 -13.57 15.67
C PRO A 192 7.00 -13.56 16.98
N VAL A 193 7.65 -14.68 17.31
CA VAL A 193 8.74 -14.68 18.29
C VAL A 193 9.86 -13.72 17.85
N THR A 194 9.98 -13.53 16.53
CA THR A 194 10.97 -12.68 15.86
C THR A 194 10.30 -11.69 14.91
N ALA A 195 10.89 -10.51 14.72
CA ALA A 195 10.48 -9.45 13.81
C ALA A 195 10.64 -9.83 12.32
N GLY A 196 9.92 -10.86 11.87
CA GLY A 196 10.13 -11.52 10.57
C GLY A 196 10.91 -12.83 10.71
N ASN A 197 11.28 -13.45 9.59
CA ASN A 197 11.93 -14.76 9.57
C ASN A 197 13.11 -14.85 8.57
N LEU A 198 13.80 -13.73 8.32
CA LEU A 198 15.08 -13.70 7.62
C LEU A 198 16.14 -14.41 8.48
N ASN A 199 16.85 -15.38 7.92
CA ASN A 199 18.02 -15.97 8.56
C ASN A 199 19.32 -15.33 8.03
N VAL A 200 20.48 -15.67 8.62
CA VAL A 200 21.80 -15.14 8.20
C VAL A 200 22.07 -15.39 6.72
N ALA A 201 21.74 -16.56 6.19
CA ALA A 201 21.96 -16.90 4.78
C ALA A 201 21.04 -16.09 3.84
N ASP A 202 19.81 -15.79 4.25
CA ASP A 202 18.91 -14.90 3.52
C ASP A 202 19.53 -13.51 3.39
N VAL A 203 20.02 -12.94 4.50
CA VAL A 203 20.64 -11.60 4.52
C VAL A 203 21.93 -11.56 3.70
N GLN A 204 22.78 -12.59 3.82
CA GLN A 204 23.97 -12.74 2.97
C GLN A 204 23.60 -12.81 1.49
N THR A 205 22.51 -13.51 1.16
CA THR A 205 22.02 -13.64 -0.22
C THR A 205 21.56 -12.29 -0.76
N VAL A 206 20.73 -11.54 -0.03
CA VAL A 206 20.26 -10.21 -0.44
C VAL A 206 21.43 -9.25 -0.66
N ILE A 207 22.39 -9.20 0.26
CA ILE A 207 23.59 -8.35 0.12
C ILE A 207 24.43 -8.79 -1.09
N ALA A 208 24.66 -10.10 -1.25
CA ALA A 208 25.47 -10.61 -2.36
C ALA A 208 24.82 -10.33 -3.72
N GLN A 209 23.50 -10.45 -3.82
CA GLN A 209 22.74 -10.11 -5.02
C GLN A 209 22.86 -8.62 -5.37
N ALA A 210 22.71 -7.74 -4.36
CA ALA A 210 22.87 -6.29 -4.53
C ALA A 210 24.28 -5.94 -5.04
N VAL A 211 25.32 -6.40 -4.35
CA VAL A 211 26.72 -6.10 -4.70
C VAL A 211 27.10 -6.67 -6.08
N SER A 212 26.56 -7.84 -6.44
CA SER A 212 26.79 -8.42 -7.77
C SER A 212 26.17 -7.56 -8.88
N ALA A 213 24.96 -7.05 -8.67
CA ALA A 213 24.29 -6.16 -9.62
C ALA A 213 25.03 -4.81 -9.73
N ALA A 214 25.42 -4.24 -8.59
CA ALA A 214 26.18 -3.00 -8.52
C ALA A 214 27.53 -3.10 -9.26
N ALA A 215 28.23 -4.23 -9.12
CA ALA A 215 29.48 -4.50 -9.83
C ALA A 215 29.31 -4.51 -11.36
N VAL A 216 28.24 -5.13 -11.88
CA VAL A 216 27.95 -5.12 -13.33
C VAL A 216 27.56 -3.74 -13.83
N LEU A 217 26.88 -2.94 -13.00
CA LEU A 217 26.55 -1.54 -13.32
C LEU A 217 27.74 -0.59 -13.16
N ASN A 218 28.90 -1.07 -12.70
CA ASN A 218 30.06 -0.25 -12.37
C ASN A 218 29.69 0.90 -11.41
N ARG A 219 28.97 0.55 -10.35
CA ARG A 219 28.54 1.45 -9.27
C ARG A 219 28.97 0.84 -7.94
N ALA A 220 29.67 1.62 -7.12
CA ALA A 220 30.00 1.23 -5.76
C ALA A 220 28.94 1.82 -4.82
N VAL A 221 28.28 0.97 -4.05
CA VAL A 221 27.14 1.36 -3.19
C VAL A 221 27.30 0.84 -1.77
N THR A 222 26.55 1.43 -0.86
CA THR A 222 26.26 0.90 0.47
C THR A 222 24.90 0.19 0.42
N VAL A 223 24.87 -1.04 0.91
CA VAL A 223 23.67 -1.89 0.98
C VAL A 223 23.31 -2.10 2.44
N ALA A 224 22.07 -1.80 2.82
CA ALA A 224 21.52 -2.12 4.13
C ALA A 224 20.35 -3.10 4.00
N VAL A 225 20.25 -4.04 4.94
CA VAL A 225 19.12 -4.95 5.09
C VAL A 225 18.55 -4.80 6.49
N THR A 226 17.23 -4.64 6.58
CA THR A 226 16.50 -4.59 7.85
C THR A 226 15.48 -5.72 7.95
N ASP A 227 15.11 -6.08 9.16
CA ASP A 227 13.95 -6.94 9.41
C ASP A 227 12.63 -6.16 9.41
N ARG A 228 11.52 -6.85 9.71
CA ARG A 228 10.16 -6.27 9.65
C ARG A 228 9.97 -5.08 10.58
N GLU A 229 10.67 -5.05 11.70
CA GLU A 229 10.57 -3.96 12.69
C GLU A 229 11.66 -2.91 12.52
N GLY A 230 12.51 -3.04 11.50
CA GLY A 230 13.57 -2.09 11.19
C GLY A 230 14.89 -2.39 11.91
N ASN A 231 15.07 -3.57 12.52
CA ASN A 231 16.38 -3.95 13.06
C ASN A 231 17.36 -4.11 11.91
N VAL A 232 18.53 -3.50 12.02
CA VAL A 232 19.61 -3.65 11.04
C VAL A 232 20.16 -5.06 11.13
N LEU A 233 19.99 -5.82 10.04
CA LEU A 233 20.50 -7.19 9.91
C LEU A 233 21.84 -7.28 9.22
N GLY A 234 22.25 -6.23 8.50
CA GLY A 234 23.55 -6.17 7.85
C GLY A 234 23.70 -4.89 7.05
N VAL A 235 24.91 -4.31 7.09
CA VAL A 235 25.28 -3.17 6.25
C VAL A 235 26.63 -3.48 5.62
N PHE A 236 26.66 -3.45 4.29
CA PHE A 236 27.86 -3.70 3.50
C PHE A 236 28.18 -2.48 2.64
N GLN A 237 29.37 -1.93 2.80
CA GLN A 237 29.86 -0.83 2.00
C GLN A 237 30.87 -1.37 0.97
N MET A 238 30.56 -1.22 -0.32
CA MET A 238 31.50 -1.59 -1.38
C MET A 238 32.75 -0.72 -1.34
N THR A 239 33.88 -1.27 -1.77
CA THR A 239 35.10 -0.46 -1.94
C THR A 239 34.84 0.66 -2.95
N GLY A 240 35.09 1.91 -2.56
CA GLY A 240 34.86 3.09 -3.39
C GLY A 240 33.44 3.66 -3.35
N ALA A 241 32.53 3.08 -2.56
CA ALA A 241 31.21 3.68 -2.34
C ALA A 241 31.34 5.02 -1.60
N PRO A 242 30.47 6.02 -1.88
CA PRO A 242 30.45 7.26 -1.12
C PRO A 242 30.32 7.02 0.39
N ALA A 243 31.09 7.75 1.18
CA ALA A 243 31.02 7.68 2.64
C ALA A 243 29.86 8.51 3.21
N THR A 244 29.48 9.56 2.50
CA THR A 244 28.42 10.50 2.85
C THR A 244 27.44 10.67 1.69
N THR A 245 26.25 11.13 2.03
CA THR A 245 25.20 11.53 1.09
C THR A 245 24.68 12.91 1.48
N HIS A 246 24.30 13.69 0.47
CA HIS A 246 23.90 15.08 0.60
C HIS A 246 22.38 15.22 0.60
N ILE A 247 21.79 15.78 1.66
CA ILE A 247 20.34 15.97 1.75
C ILE A 247 19.92 17.14 0.86
N THR A 248 19.03 16.85 -0.09
CA THR A 248 18.43 17.85 -0.96
C THR A 248 16.98 17.51 -1.29
N GLY A 249 16.04 18.36 -0.91
CA GLY A 249 14.61 18.26 -1.23
C GLY A 249 14.18 19.31 -2.24
N GLY A 250 15.14 20.04 -2.83
CA GLY A 250 14.91 21.19 -3.69
C GLY A 250 14.37 22.42 -2.96
N GLY A 251 14.50 22.47 -1.64
CA GLY A 251 14.33 23.68 -0.84
C GLY A 251 15.57 24.58 -0.89
N ARG A 252 15.56 25.64 -0.09
CA ARG A 252 16.70 26.57 0.00
C ARG A 252 17.82 25.99 0.88
N ALA A 253 19.02 25.83 0.33
CA ALA A 253 20.19 25.35 1.07
C ALA A 253 20.41 26.11 2.40
N GLY A 254 20.69 25.38 3.47
CA GLY A 254 20.86 25.89 4.83
C GLY A 254 19.55 26.07 5.62
N GLN A 255 18.38 25.84 5.00
CA GLN A 255 17.09 25.78 5.69
C GLN A 255 16.69 24.34 6.00
N GLY A 256 16.00 24.08 7.11
CA GLY A 256 15.64 22.71 7.51
C GLY A 256 16.84 21.78 7.52
N LEU A 257 16.75 20.61 6.88
CA LEU A 257 17.88 19.70 6.67
C LEU A 257 18.58 19.88 5.31
N GLU A 258 18.15 20.85 4.48
CA GLU A 258 18.71 21.11 3.15
C GLU A 258 20.20 21.47 3.22
N GLY A 259 21.02 20.75 2.47
CA GLY A 259 22.45 20.99 2.37
C GLY A 259 23.30 20.26 3.41
N LEU A 260 22.72 19.38 4.23
CA LEU A 260 23.46 18.58 5.21
C LEU A 260 24.06 17.33 4.58
N ASP A 261 25.33 17.06 4.88
CA ASP A 261 25.97 15.78 4.58
C ASP A 261 25.82 14.83 5.77
N VAL A 262 25.30 13.63 5.52
CA VAL A 262 25.13 12.56 6.51
C VAL A 262 25.83 11.29 6.04
N PRO A 263 26.22 10.35 6.92
CA PRO A 263 26.81 9.10 6.47
C PRO A 263 25.87 8.32 5.55
N ALA A 264 26.38 7.83 4.42
CA ALA A 264 25.61 7.08 3.43
C ALA A 264 24.95 5.82 4.01
N SER A 265 25.56 5.22 5.04
CA SER A 265 24.97 4.10 5.76
C SER A 265 23.64 4.46 6.45
N LEU A 266 23.48 5.69 6.95
CA LEU A 266 22.23 6.12 7.59
C LEU A 266 21.10 6.24 6.57
N ALA A 267 21.40 6.72 5.36
CA ALA A 267 20.47 6.75 4.25
C ALA A 267 20.09 5.34 3.78
N ALA A 268 21.06 4.45 3.56
CA ALA A 268 20.79 3.07 3.19
C ALA A 268 19.89 2.35 4.22
N ILE A 269 20.17 2.53 5.52
CA ILE A 269 19.34 1.96 6.60
C ILE A 269 17.93 2.56 6.58
N SER A 270 17.79 3.87 6.40
CA SER A 270 16.48 4.54 6.38
C SER A 270 15.66 4.14 5.15
N LYS A 271 16.31 3.96 3.98
CA LYS A 271 15.72 3.39 2.76
C LYS A 271 15.20 1.96 3.01
N ALA A 272 16.05 1.08 3.55
CA ALA A 272 15.69 -0.31 3.86
C ALA A 272 14.54 -0.40 4.87
N GLY A 273 14.65 0.36 5.96
CA GLY A 273 13.65 0.42 7.02
C GLY A 273 12.32 0.95 6.53
N THR A 274 12.30 1.96 5.66
CA THR A 274 11.05 2.49 5.10
C THR A 274 10.26 1.40 4.38
N ALA A 275 10.91 0.64 3.49
CA ALA A 275 10.26 -0.46 2.80
C ALA A 275 9.78 -1.56 3.77
N SER A 276 10.53 -1.81 4.86
CA SER A 276 10.18 -2.85 5.84
C SER A 276 8.99 -2.47 6.74
N VAL A 277 8.98 -1.25 7.30
CA VAL A 277 7.96 -0.82 8.28
C VAL A 277 6.67 -0.30 7.64
N PHE A 278 6.70 0.08 6.36
CA PHE A 278 5.50 0.44 5.59
C PHE A 278 4.71 -0.79 5.16
N SER A 279 5.40 -1.86 4.81
CA SER A 279 4.83 -3.01 4.14
C SER A 279 4.09 -3.95 5.10
N THR A 280 2.98 -4.50 4.63
CA THR A 280 2.08 -5.41 5.36
C THR A 280 1.74 -6.63 4.50
N GLU A 281 0.81 -7.46 4.97
CA GLU A 281 0.24 -8.53 4.14
C GLU A 281 -0.81 -7.98 3.16
N GLY A 282 -1.30 -6.75 3.37
CA GLY A 282 -2.28 -6.09 2.51
C GLY A 282 -1.69 -5.04 1.55
N ASN A 283 -0.45 -4.61 1.76
CA ASN A 283 0.26 -3.68 0.88
C ASN A 283 1.78 -3.91 0.92
N ALA A 284 2.45 -3.59 -0.18
CA ALA A 284 3.90 -3.55 -0.30
C ALA A 284 4.30 -2.18 -0.87
N PHE A 285 5.07 -1.43 -0.10
CA PHE A 285 5.47 -0.07 -0.44
C PHE A 285 6.99 0.09 -0.40
N THR A 286 7.47 1.08 -1.15
CA THR A 286 8.88 1.45 -1.25
C THR A 286 9.07 2.90 -0.82
N THR A 287 10.31 3.35 -0.76
CA THR A 287 10.65 4.76 -0.62
C THR A 287 10.08 5.65 -1.73
N ARG A 288 9.88 5.14 -2.95
CA ARG A 288 9.18 5.89 -4.01
C ARG A 288 7.70 6.04 -3.72
N THR A 289 7.05 5.02 -3.16
CA THR A 289 5.69 5.19 -2.64
C THR A 289 5.64 6.26 -1.56
N ALA A 290 6.61 6.26 -0.64
CA ALA A 290 6.72 7.29 0.40
C ALA A 290 6.95 8.68 -0.21
N SER A 291 7.86 8.84 -1.18
CA SER A 291 8.07 10.08 -1.95
C SER A 291 6.77 10.65 -2.50
N PHE A 292 5.95 9.78 -3.10
CA PHE A 292 4.73 10.19 -3.79
C PHE A 292 3.65 10.76 -2.86
N ILE A 293 3.61 10.32 -1.60
CA ILE A 293 2.51 10.61 -0.66
C ILE A 293 2.84 11.65 0.42
N ILE A 294 4.03 12.27 0.35
CA ILE A 294 4.49 13.27 1.33
C ILE A 294 4.64 14.68 0.75
N GLN A 295 4.44 14.82 -0.56
CA GLN A 295 4.71 16.06 -1.29
C GLN A 295 3.61 17.12 -1.10
N GLU A 296 3.92 18.34 -1.53
CA GLU A 296 3.03 19.50 -1.48
C GLU A 296 1.75 19.30 -2.31
N HIS A 297 1.77 18.43 -3.33
CA HIS A 297 0.61 18.05 -4.13
C HIS A 297 0.50 16.52 -4.24
N PHE A 298 -0.73 16.04 -4.41
CA PHE A 298 -1.06 14.64 -4.63
C PHE A 298 -2.10 14.51 -5.77
N PRO A 299 -1.69 14.00 -6.94
CA PRO A 299 -0.33 13.54 -7.28
C PRO A 299 0.69 14.70 -7.38
N PRO A 300 2.00 14.42 -7.17
CA PRO A 300 3.07 15.39 -7.40
C PRO A 300 3.04 15.96 -8.82
N GLY A 301 3.50 17.21 -8.97
CA GLY A 301 3.54 17.93 -10.25
C GLY A 301 2.18 18.46 -10.74
N VAL A 302 1.06 18.11 -10.10
CA VAL A 302 -0.27 18.58 -10.49
C VAL A 302 -0.72 19.72 -9.58
N SER A 303 -0.74 20.94 -10.13
CA SER A 303 -1.21 22.13 -9.42
C SER A 303 -2.69 22.04 -9.04
N PHE A 304 -3.10 22.83 -8.03
CA PHE A 304 -4.48 22.88 -7.53
C PHE A 304 -4.98 21.54 -6.98
N GLN A 305 -4.06 20.72 -6.46
CA GLN A 305 -4.37 19.48 -5.75
C GLN A 305 -3.97 19.61 -4.28
N PRO A 306 -4.68 18.93 -3.36
CA PRO A 306 -4.25 18.84 -1.97
C PRO A 306 -2.90 18.12 -1.88
N GLY A 307 -2.26 18.18 -0.72
CA GLY A 307 -1.01 17.47 -0.48
C GLY A 307 -1.13 15.97 -0.37
N GLY A 308 0.04 15.35 -0.34
CA GLY A 308 0.20 13.95 0.01
C GLY A 308 -0.52 13.57 1.31
N PRO A 309 -1.20 12.42 1.36
CA PRO A 309 -1.97 12.02 2.55
C PRO A 309 -1.10 11.79 3.80
N LEU A 310 0.20 11.54 3.63
CA LEU A 310 1.16 11.35 4.73
C LEU A 310 2.21 12.46 4.78
N PHE A 311 1.87 13.67 4.32
CA PHE A 311 2.72 14.85 4.41
C PHE A 311 3.32 15.04 5.82
N GLY A 312 4.65 15.08 5.94
CA GLY A 312 5.37 15.20 7.22
C GLY A 312 5.73 13.88 7.91
N VAL A 313 5.32 12.72 7.37
CA VAL A 313 5.59 11.41 7.99
C VAL A 313 7.09 11.08 8.11
N GLN A 314 7.95 11.74 7.33
CA GLN A 314 9.41 11.55 7.38
C GLN A 314 9.96 11.76 8.78
N PHE A 315 9.37 12.70 9.53
CA PHE A 315 9.77 13.06 10.88
C PHE A 315 9.13 12.15 11.94
N SER A 316 9.15 10.85 11.68
CA SER A 316 8.75 9.78 12.60
C SER A 316 9.78 8.63 12.55
N GLN A 317 9.66 7.67 13.45
CA GLN A 317 10.62 6.58 13.64
C GLN A 317 12.03 7.07 14.03
N LEU A 318 12.16 8.30 14.52
CA LEU A 318 13.46 8.95 14.70
C LEU A 318 14.27 8.36 15.87
N PRO A 319 15.61 8.43 15.84
CA PRO A 319 16.46 7.90 16.92
C PRO A 319 16.22 8.58 18.28
N CYS A 320 15.71 9.80 18.28
CA CYS A 320 15.33 10.56 19.47
C CYS A 320 13.90 10.25 19.98
N SER A 321 13.15 9.38 19.30
CA SER A 321 11.79 8.99 19.70
C SER A 321 11.82 8.16 20.98
N ASP A 322 10.85 8.41 21.86
CA ASP A 322 10.66 7.62 23.08
C ASP A 322 9.78 6.38 22.87
N ILE A 323 9.21 6.22 21.67
CA ILE A 323 8.24 5.19 21.35
C ILE A 323 8.89 4.05 20.59
N LYS A 324 9.22 4.26 19.30
CA LYS A 324 9.71 3.19 18.44
C LYS A 324 11.18 2.86 18.70
N ARG A 325 11.47 1.58 18.93
CA ARG A 325 12.81 0.99 18.94
C ARG A 325 12.78 -0.31 18.09
N PRO A 326 13.85 -0.67 17.37
CA PRO A 326 14.87 0.26 16.87
C PRO A 326 14.25 1.38 16.01
N ALA A 327 14.97 2.49 15.92
CA ALA A 327 14.61 3.66 15.12
C ALA A 327 15.22 3.61 13.71
N LEU A 328 14.66 4.39 12.78
CA LEU A 328 15.26 4.68 11.49
C LEU A 328 16.09 5.97 11.60
N PRO A 329 17.39 5.97 11.25
CA PRO A 329 18.28 7.10 11.51
C PRO A 329 17.76 8.43 10.98
N LEU A 330 17.34 8.49 9.71
CA LEU A 330 16.83 9.69 9.05
C LEU A 330 15.29 9.72 9.03
N GLY A 331 14.63 8.85 9.80
CA GLY A 331 13.20 8.62 9.71
C GLY A 331 12.79 7.87 8.45
N LEU A 332 11.58 8.15 7.95
CA LEU A 332 11.09 7.52 6.73
C LEU A 332 11.61 8.23 5.49
N SER A 333 12.15 7.45 4.56
CA SER A 333 12.88 7.92 3.40
C SER A 333 11.96 8.15 2.21
N ALA A 334 12.06 9.34 1.63
CA ALA A 334 11.49 9.68 0.32
C ALA A 334 12.39 9.26 -0.84
N ASP A 335 13.65 8.95 -0.54
CA ASP A 335 14.66 8.75 -1.57
C ASP A 335 14.59 7.35 -2.18
N ALA A 336 14.55 7.26 -3.51
CA ALA A 336 14.41 6.00 -4.24
C ALA A 336 15.58 5.04 -3.96
N GLY A 337 15.41 3.75 -4.27
CA GLY A 337 16.47 2.75 -4.05
C GLY A 337 16.20 1.77 -2.90
N SER A 338 14.93 1.53 -2.56
CA SER A 338 14.53 0.48 -1.62
C SER A 338 13.61 -0.57 -2.24
N ALA A 339 13.58 -1.77 -1.67
CA ALA A 339 12.57 -2.76 -1.98
C ALA A 339 12.18 -3.56 -0.71
N PRO A 340 10.89 -3.88 -0.50
CA PRO A 340 10.47 -4.65 0.65
C PRO A 340 10.77 -6.14 0.44
N LEU A 341 11.11 -6.88 1.50
CA LEU A 341 11.44 -8.31 1.41
C LEU A 341 10.27 -9.14 1.94
N TYR A 342 9.87 -10.16 1.19
CA TYR A 342 8.77 -11.06 1.50
C TYR A 342 9.21 -12.53 1.46
N LYS A 343 8.65 -13.36 2.34
CA LYS A 343 8.76 -14.83 2.26
C LYS A 343 7.37 -15.42 2.40
N ASN A 344 6.99 -16.28 1.45
CA ASN A 344 5.67 -16.92 1.42
C ASN A 344 4.51 -15.92 1.53
N GLY A 345 4.63 -14.75 0.88
CA GLY A 345 3.62 -13.69 0.91
C GLY A 345 3.58 -12.83 2.17
N VAL A 346 4.42 -13.12 3.18
CA VAL A 346 4.50 -12.33 4.42
C VAL A 346 5.70 -11.39 4.33
N ALA A 347 5.52 -10.12 4.72
CA ALA A 347 6.60 -9.14 4.81
C ALA A 347 7.58 -9.54 5.92
N VAL A 348 8.89 -9.54 5.62
CA VAL A 348 9.95 -10.02 6.53
C VAL A 348 11.09 -9.03 6.71
N GLY A 349 11.13 -7.95 5.94
CA GLY A 349 12.20 -6.97 6.01
C GLY A 349 12.21 -6.00 4.83
N GLY A 350 13.34 -5.35 4.63
CA GLY A 350 13.57 -4.43 3.53
C GLY A 350 15.05 -4.36 3.16
N VAL A 351 15.34 -3.97 1.92
CA VAL A 351 16.67 -3.65 1.43
C VAL A 351 16.70 -2.21 0.95
N GLY A 352 17.81 -1.51 1.22
CA GLY A 352 18.02 -0.11 0.84
C GLY A 352 19.43 0.07 0.28
N ILE A 353 19.52 0.82 -0.81
CA ILE A 353 20.74 1.07 -1.57
C ILE A 353 21.04 2.56 -1.54
N GLU A 354 22.27 2.92 -1.18
CA GLU A 354 22.78 4.29 -1.24
C GLU A 354 24.11 4.31 -2.00
N GLY A 355 24.25 5.14 -3.02
CA GLY A 355 25.49 5.19 -3.80
C GLY A 355 25.61 6.32 -4.81
N ASP A 356 24.58 7.15 -5.01
CA ASP A 356 24.71 8.36 -5.84
C ASP A 356 25.18 9.59 -5.03
N GLY A 357 25.13 9.49 -3.70
CA GLY A 357 25.56 10.55 -2.78
C GLY A 357 24.51 11.66 -2.62
N LEU A 358 23.26 11.40 -3.00
CA LEU A 358 22.14 12.32 -2.81
C LEU A 358 21.04 11.63 -2.00
N TYR A 359 20.59 12.29 -0.93
CA TYR A 359 19.41 11.87 -0.18
C TYR A 359 18.26 12.81 -0.53
N THR A 360 17.41 12.35 -1.44
CA THR A 360 16.44 13.20 -2.16
C THR A 360 15.01 12.64 -2.15
N LEU A 361 14.18 13.08 -3.09
CA LEU A 361 12.86 12.56 -3.41
C LEU A 361 12.65 12.57 -4.92
N ASP A 362 11.69 11.76 -5.38
CA ASP A 362 11.15 11.83 -6.74
C ASP A 362 10.07 12.92 -6.84
N LYS A 363 10.43 14.06 -7.45
CA LYS A 363 9.51 15.19 -7.66
C LYS A 363 8.67 15.09 -8.93
N ASP A 364 9.11 14.32 -9.92
CA ASP A 364 8.44 14.17 -11.19
C ASP A 364 8.17 12.69 -11.47
N PRO A 365 7.10 12.12 -10.88
CA PRO A 365 6.78 10.72 -11.07
C PRO A 365 6.33 10.37 -12.49
N THR A 366 6.28 11.35 -13.42
CA THR A 366 5.84 11.15 -14.80
C THR A 366 6.98 10.84 -15.77
N ASP A 367 8.23 11.01 -15.33
CA ASP A 367 9.41 10.72 -16.15
C ASP A 367 9.77 9.23 -16.21
N PHE A 368 9.19 8.42 -15.30
CA PHE A 368 9.44 6.99 -15.13
C PHE A 368 10.94 6.66 -15.06
N ASP A 369 11.71 7.49 -14.36
CA ASP A 369 13.13 7.31 -14.15
C ASP A 369 13.47 5.93 -13.54
N LYS A 370 14.67 5.43 -13.85
CA LYS A 370 15.17 4.13 -13.35
C LYS A 370 16.53 4.32 -12.69
N PRO A 371 16.60 4.92 -11.49
CA PRO A 371 17.87 5.15 -10.81
C PRO A 371 18.58 3.82 -10.57
N PHE A 372 19.91 3.83 -10.65
CA PHE A 372 20.68 2.59 -10.51
C PHE A 372 20.52 1.95 -9.13
N GLU A 373 20.18 2.73 -8.10
CA GLU A 373 19.86 2.24 -6.77
C GLU A 373 18.61 1.35 -6.77
N GLU A 374 17.57 1.71 -7.53
CA GLU A 374 16.40 0.84 -7.71
C GLU A 374 16.72 -0.40 -8.55
N LEU A 375 17.54 -0.27 -9.59
CA LEU A 375 18.02 -1.44 -10.36
C LEU A 375 18.72 -2.45 -9.45
N ILE A 376 19.55 -1.97 -8.52
CA ILE A 376 20.24 -2.81 -7.55
C ILE A 376 19.25 -3.35 -6.49
N ALA A 377 18.31 -2.55 -6.01
CA ALA A 377 17.31 -2.98 -5.03
C ALA A 377 16.42 -4.12 -5.56
N VAL A 378 15.94 -4.02 -6.82
CA VAL A 378 15.17 -5.08 -7.48
C VAL A 378 16.04 -6.31 -7.74
N ALA A 379 17.33 -6.12 -8.06
CA ALA A 379 18.25 -7.24 -8.19
C ALA A 379 18.48 -7.99 -6.86
N ALA A 380 18.53 -7.25 -5.75
CA ALA A 380 18.70 -7.74 -4.38
C ALA A 380 17.46 -8.44 -3.81
N GLN A 381 16.27 -8.08 -4.31
CA GLN A 381 14.99 -8.66 -3.90
C GLN A 381 14.73 -10.05 -4.51
N ARG A 382 15.64 -10.59 -5.32
CA ARG A 382 15.37 -11.81 -6.09
C ARG A 382 15.18 -13.02 -5.17
N GLY A 383 13.97 -13.59 -5.20
CA GLY A 383 13.52 -14.67 -4.31
C GLY A 383 12.79 -14.17 -3.06
N PHE A 384 12.61 -12.85 -2.92
CA PHE A 384 11.98 -12.17 -1.80
C PHE A 384 10.95 -11.11 -2.25
N GLN A 385 10.41 -11.23 -3.46
CA GLN A 385 9.46 -10.27 -4.00
C GLN A 385 8.09 -10.33 -3.29
N PRO A 386 7.40 -9.18 -3.11
CA PRO A 386 6.01 -9.18 -2.65
C PRO A 386 5.08 -9.86 -3.66
N PRO A 387 3.92 -10.35 -3.22
CA PRO A 387 2.82 -10.68 -4.13
C PRO A 387 2.44 -9.47 -5.00
N ASP A 388 2.24 -9.67 -6.30
CA ASP A 388 1.95 -8.59 -7.24
C ASP A 388 0.72 -7.78 -6.84
N LEU A 389 -0.33 -8.45 -6.38
CA LEU A 389 -1.61 -7.83 -6.01
C LEU A 389 -1.45 -6.70 -4.97
N ILE A 390 -0.52 -6.84 -4.03
CA ILE A 390 -0.39 -5.92 -2.91
C ILE A 390 0.63 -4.80 -3.16
N ARG A 391 1.33 -4.78 -4.30
CA ARG A 391 2.28 -3.72 -4.63
C ARG A 391 1.59 -2.36 -4.75
N GLY A 392 2.29 -1.29 -4.41
CA GLY A 392 1.74 0.08 -4.43
C GLY A 392 1.13 0.49 -5.77
N ASP A 393 1.70 0.04 -6.89
CA ASP A 393 1.19 0.29 -8.25
C ASP A 393 -0.14 -0.41 -8.56
N ASN A 394 -0.61 -1.30 -7.68
CA ASN A 394 -1.95 -1.91 -7.70
C ASN A 394 -2.92 -1.33 -6.66
N ILE A 395 -2.53 -0.25 -5.97
CA ILE A 395 -3.33 0.42 -4.96
C ILE A 395 -3.71 1.82 -5.44
N ILE A 396 -5.00 2.14 -5.31
CA ILE A 396 -5.58 3.45 -5.68
C ILE A 396 -6.04 4.15 -4.40
N ALA A 397 -5.42 5.28 -4.08
CA ALA A 397 -5.80 6.15 -2.98
C ALA A 397 -6.39 7.45 -3.52
N GLY A 398 -7.61 7.80 -3.12
CA GLY A 398 -8.25 9.06 -3.56
C GLY A 398 -8.47 9.17 -5.07
N GLY A 399 -8.52 8.04 -5.80
CA GLY A 399 -8.59 8.01 -7.26
C GLY A 399 -7.23 8.08 -7.98
N VAL A 400 -6.13 8.15 -7.22
CA VAL A 400 -4.76 8.20 -7.73
C VAL A 400 -4.07 6.86 -7.46
N ARG A 401 -3.47 6.27 -8.50
CA ARG A 401 -2.62 5.08 -8.36
C ARG A 401 -1.31 5.48 -7.67
N LEU A 402 -0.92 4.75 -6.64
CA LEU A 402 0.33 5.02 -5.94
C LEU A 402 1.54 4.61 -6.79
N ALA A 403 2.67 5.30 -6.61
CA ALA A 403 3.95 4.87 -7.14
C ALA A 403 4.49 3.65 -6.36
N TYR A 404 5.31 2.82 -7.01
CA TYR A 404 5.97 1.67 -6.36
C TYR A 404 7.44 1.58 -6.77
N LEU A 405 7.77 0.96 -7.90
CA LEU A 405 9.10 0.92 -8.49
C LEU A 405 8.93 1.16 -9.98
N ASN A 406 9.78 2.00 -10.57
CA ASN A 406 9.82 2.16 -12.03
C ASN A 406 10.65 1.07 -12.71
N VAL A 407 11.44 0.34 -11.92
CA VAL A 407 12.25 -0.80 -12.33
C VAL A 407 11.43 -2.09 -12.22
N THR A 408 11.34 -2.83 -13.32
CA THR A 408 10.74 -4.18 -13.37
C THR A 408 11.80 -5.27 -13.18
N ASP A 409 11.35 -6.51 -12.97
CA ASP A 409 12.24 -7.67 -12.87
C ASP A 409 13.11 -7.86 -14.14
N ALA A 410 12.59 -7.44 -15.30
CA ALA A 410 13.28 -7.49 -16.59
C ALA A 410 14.33 -6.39 -16.78
N ASP A 411 14.18 -5.25 -16.11
CA ASP A 411 15.14 -4.14 -16.17
C ASP A 411 16.37 -4.42 -15.29
N ALA A 412 16.19 -5.10 -14.16
CA ALA A 412 17.22 -5.28 -13.16
C ALA A 412 18.34 -6.24 -13.63
N PRO A 413 19.63 -5.95 -13.40
CA PRO A 413 20.72 -6.85 -13.75
C PRO A 413 20.58 -8.22 -13.08
N ARG A 414 20.82 -9.30 -13.85
CA ARG A 414 20.80 -10.71 -13.37
C ARG A 414 22.14 -11.42 -13.51
N PRO A 415 23.24 -10.90 -12.93
CA PRO A 415 24.51 -11.61 -12.97
C PRO A 415 24.49 -12.87 -12.11
N SER A 416 25.43 -13.77 -12.38
CA SER A 416 25.81 -14.80 -11.42
C SER A 416 26.18 -14.13 -10.10
N THR A 417 25.58 -14.60 -9.00
CA THR A 417 25.79 -13.99 -7.69
C THR A 417 27.17 -14.33 -7.17
N ILE A 418 27.97 -13.30 -6.90
CA ILE A 418 29.28 -13.43 -6.27
C ILE A 418 29.05 -14.02 -4.87
N PRO A 419 29.77 -15.08 -4.47
CA PRO A 419 29.67 -15.61 -3.11
C PRO A 419 29.92 -14.54 -2.06
N PHE A 420 29.12 -14.52 -0.99
CA PHE A 420 29.21 -13.50 0.07
C PHE A 420 30.64 -13.28 0.64
N PRO A 421 31.45 -14.33 0.90
CA PRO A 421 32.83 -14.14 1.37
C PRO A 421 33.78 -13.51 0.33
N SER A 422 33.37 -13.41 -0.93
CA SER A 422 34.16 -12.90 -2.05
C SER A 422 33.74 -11.49 -2.49
N LEU A 423 32.80 -10.86 -1.78
CA LEU A 423 32.37 -9.49 -2.05
C LEU A 423 33.51 -8.50 -1.76
N THR A 424 33.69 -7.52 -2.64
CA THR A 424 34.72 -6.48 -2.48
C THR A 424 34.16 -5.29 -1.71
N GLY A 425 34.60 -5.08 -0.48
CA GLY A 425 34.06 -4.08 0.44
C GLY A 425 34.22 -4.52 1.89
N SER A 426 33.47 -3.88 2.78
CA SER A 426 33.50 -4.16 4.21
C SER A 426 32.10 -4.16 4.81
N LEU A 427 31.89 -5.05 5.77
CA LEU A 427 30.74 -4.97 6.66
C LEU A 427 30.94 -3.83 7.65
N THR A 428 29.99 -2.90 7.72
CA THR A 428 29.94 -1.84 8.74
C THR A 428 28.98 -2.20 9.88
N SER A 429 28.22 -3.28 9.73
CA SER A 429 27.41 -3.94 10.76
C SER A 429 27.55 -5.47 10.62
N PRO A 430 27.49 -6.26 11.71
CA PRO A 430 27.42 -7.71 11.61
C PRO A 430 26.23 -8.17 10.78
N VAL A 431 26.34 -9.37 10.20
CA VAL A 431 25.21 -10.04 9.55
C VAL A 431 24.46 -10.89 10.58
N LEU A 432 23.17 -10.61 10.76
CA LEU A 432 22.30 -11.19 11.77
C LEU A 432 21.07 -11.84 11.13
N ALA A 433 20.42 -12.76 11.86
CA ALA A 433 19.05 -13.18 11.55
C ALA A 433 18.05 -12.16 12.12
N ALA A 434 16.77 -12.26 11.74
CA ALA A 434 15.67 -11.47 12.30
C ALA A 434 15.73 -11.46 13.84
N GLN A 435 15.59 -10.29 14.44
CA GLN A 435 15.71 -10.12 15.88
C GLN A 435 14.41 -10.53 16.60
N PRO A 436 14.44 -10.77 17.92
CA PRO A 436 13.20 -10.91 18.69
C PRO A 436 12.27 -9.72 18.45
N SER A 437 10.97 -10.00 18.31
CA SER A 437 9.97 -8.93 18.14
C SER A 437 9.87 -8.11 19.42
N GLU A 438 9.77 -6.78 19.31
CA GLU A 438 9.40 -5.93 20.45
C GLU A 438 7.92 -6.10 20.83
N PHE A 439 7.12 -6.66 19.92
CA PHE A 439 5.70 -6.82 20.08
C PHE A 439 5.33 -8.23 20.58
N VAL A 440 4.48 -8.27 21.60
CA VAL A 440 3.90 -9.50 22.14
C VAL A 440 2.42 -9.55 21.77
N ALA A 441 1.95 -10.71 21.30
CA ALA A 441 0.55 -10.90 20.94
C ALA A 441 -0.40 -10.57 22.11
N ALA A 442 -1.47 -9.84 21.81
CA ALA A 442 -2.48 -9.43 22.78
C ALA A 442 -3.84 -9.28 22.11
N THR A 443 -4.90 -9.37 22.91
CA THR A 443 -6.28 -9.15 22.47
C THR A 443 -6.89 -8.00 23.27
N VAL A 444 -7.40 -6.98 22.59
CA VAL A 444 -8.02 -5.80 23.21
C VAL A 444 -9.38 -5.58 22.56
N GLY A 445 -10.44 -5.49 23.35
CA GLY A 445 -11.79 -5.31 22.82
C GLY A 445 -12.26 -6.44 21.87
N SER A 446 -11.78 -7.66 22.09
CA SER A 446 -11.98 -8.83 21.20
C SER A 446 -11.28 -8.75 19.84
N VAL A 447 -10.42 -7.75 19.63
CA VAL A 447 -9.62 -7.59 18.41
C VAL A 447 -8.21 -8.13 18.67
N SER A 448 -7.71 -8.94 17.74
CA SER A 448 -6.35 -9.50 17.81
C SER A 448 -5.31 -8.47 17.39
N GLY A 449 -4.20 -8.45 18.12
CA GLY A 449 -3.07 -7.58 17.81
C GLY A 449 -1.86 -7.91 18.66
N ALA A 450 -1.07 -6.88 18.93
CA ALA A 450 0.12 -6.96 19.73
C ALA A 450 0.36 -5.66 20.50
N VAL A 451 1.17 -5.77 21.54
CA VAL A 451 1.55 -4.68 22.44
C VAL A 451 3.05 -4.70 22.68
N ASP A 452 3.60 -3.53 22.97
CA ASP A 452 4.91 -3.44 23.61
C ASP A 452 4.70 -3.42 25.12
N THR A 453 5.47 -4.25 25.85
CA THR A 453 5.38 -4.36 27.32
C THR A 453 5.70 -3.06 28.06
N ARG A 454 6.35 -2.08 27.43
CA ARG A 454 6.54 -0.73 27.97
C ARG A 454 5.24 0.04 28.14
N PHE A 455 4.22 -0.28 27.35
CA PHE A 455 2.94 0.43 27.31
C PHE A 455 1.75 -0.51 27.59
N PHE A 456 2.02 -1.67 28.19
CA PHE A 456 1.02 -2.67 28.55
C PHE A 456 1.40 -3.39 29.87
N PRO A 457 0.46 -3.62 30.82
CA PRO A 457 -0.96 -3.28 30.76
C PRO A 457 -1.21 -1.77 30.72
N PHE A 458 -2.36 -1.37 30.18
CA PHE A 458 -2.72 0.04 30.10
C PHE A 458 -2.84 0.67 31.50
N THR A 459 -2.42 1.92 31.62
CA THR A 459 -2.38 2.66 32.89
C THR A 459 -3.32 3.85 32.88
N GLY A 460 -3.57 4.45 34.04
CA GLY A 460 -4.19 5.78 34.14
C GLY A 460 -3.13 6.88 34.23
N SER A 461 -3.56 8.14 34.17
CA SER A 461 -2.71 9.30 34.46
C SER A 461 -2.12 9.20 35.87
N SER A 462 -0.90 9.70 36.04
CA SER A 462 -0.15 9.61 37.31
C SER A 462 -0.82 10.35 38.49
N SER A 463 -1.57 11.42 38.22
CA SER A 463 -2.29 12.21 39.21
C SER A 463 -3.80 11.96 39.13
N ALA A 464 -4.29 10.97 39.88
CA ALA A 464 -5.70 10.58 39.83
C ALA A 464 -6.64 11.70 40.34
N SER A 465 -7.57 12.13 39.48
CA SER A 465 -8.70 12.99 39.82
C SER A 465 -9.94 12.62 38.97
N SER A 466 -11.08 13.27 39.20
CA SER A 466 -12.26 13.12 38.34
C SER A 466 -12.02 13.55 36.89
N ASN A 467 -11.02 14.40 36.67
CA ASN A 467 -10.66 14.99 35.37
C ASN A 467 -9.33 14.43 34.85
N THR A 468 -9.04 13.16 35.15
CA THR A 468 -7.95 12.42 34.52
C THR A 468 -8.44 11.08 33.98
N LEU A 469 -7.66 10.50 33.06
CA LEU A 469 -7.93 9.19 32.50
C LEU A 469 -7.51 8.09 33.49
N THR A 470 -8.40 7.16 33.77
CA THR A 470 -8.11 5.93 34.51
C THR A 470 -7.67 4.82 33.54
N ALA A 471 -7.06 3.74 34.05
CA ALA A 471 -6.75 2.58 33.22
C ALA A 471 -8.00 1.98 32.54
N ALA A 472 -9.16 2.06 33.19
CA ALA A 472 -10.43 1.62 32.62
C ALA A 472 -10.90 2.55 31.48
N ASP A 473 -10.68 3.86 31.60
CA ASP A 473 -10.94 4.82 30.51
C ASP A 473 -10.08 4.48 29.30
N VAL A 474 -8.78 4.26 29.50
CA VAL A 474 -7.82 3.92 28.43
C VAL A 474 -8.18 2.59 27.76
N GLN A 475 -8.48 1.56 28.54
CA GLN A 475 -8.96 0.28 28.02
C GLN A 475 -10.21 0.45 27.15
N ARG A 476 -11.17 1.28 27.58
CA ARG A 476 -12.41 1.55 26.83
C ARG A 476 -12.11 2.24 25.50
N ILE A 477 -11.34 3.33 25.52
CA ILE A 477 -11.00 4.13 24.33
C ILE A 477 -10.31 3.25 23.28
N ILE A 478 -9.28 2.49 23.69
CA ILE A 478 -8.54 1.61 22.77
C ILE A 478 -9.44 0.48 22.26
N SER A 479 -10.29 -0.12 23.10
CA SER A 479 -11.21 -1.18 22.68
C SER A 479 -12.23 -0.69 21.65
N GLN A 480 -12.81 0.50 21.85
CA GLN A 480 -13.77 1.12 20.90
C GLN A 480 -13.11 1.42 19.56
N ALA A 481 -11.90 2.01 19.59
CA ALA A 481 -11.12 2.27 18.37
C ALA A 481 -10.79 0.97 17.62
N ALA A 482 -10.29 -0.06 18.32
CA ALA A 482 -9.95 -1.34 17.70
C ALA A 482 -11.17 -2.01 17.05
N GLN A 483 -12.32 -2.00 17.73
CA GLN A 483 -13.57 -2.55 17.20
C GLN A 483 -14.06 -1.78 15.96
N GLN A 484 -13.96 -0.46 15.96
CA GLN A 484 -14.28 0.35 14.78
C GLN A 484 -13.36 0.03 13.61
N ALA A 485 -12.06 -0.15 13.87
CA ALA A 485 -11.09 -0.48 12.84
C ALA A 485 -11.41 -1.82 12.15
N ASP A 486 -11.87 -2.82 12.91
CA ASP A 486 -12.16 -4.16 12.38
C ASP A 486 -13.37 -4.22 11.43
N ILE A 487 -14.25 -3.21 11.47
CA ILE A 487 -15.37 -3.06 10.53
C ILE A 487 -15.14 -1.97 9.48
N THR A 488 -14.03 -1.24 9.57
CA THR A 488 -13.72 -0.12 8.67
C THR A 488 -12.85 -0.61 7.52
N ARG A 489 -13.33 -0.49 6.28
CA ARG A 489 -12.57 -0.79 5.06
C ARG A 489 -11.31 0.07 4.98
N ALA A 490 -10.18 -0.59 4.76
CA ALA A 490 -8.91 0.04 4.46
C ALA A 490 -8.96 0.87 3.17
N ALA A 491 -8.16 1.93 3.11
CA ALA A 491 -7.93 2.68 1.87
C ALA A 491 -6.82 2.05 1.01
N ILE A 492 -5.81 1.48 1.67
CA ILE A 492 -4.55 1.07 1.04
C ILE A 492 -4.22 -0.40 1.26
N ARG A 493 -5.25 -1.27 1.31
CA ARG A 493 -5.04 -2.72 1.39
C ARG A 493 -5.69 -3.45 0.24
N GLN A 494 -5.06 -4.52 -0.16
CA GLN A 494 -5.58 -5.53 -1.06
C GLN A 494 -5.72 -6.87 -0.32
N PRO A 495 -6.70 -7.72 -0.67
CA PRO A 495 -7.78 -7.43 -1.63
C PRO A 495 -8.70 -6.31 -1.15
N LEU A 496 -9.30 -5.57 -2.09
CA LEU A 496 -10.31 -4.54 -1.79
C LEU A 496 -11.42 -5.11 -0.89
N GLY A 497 -11.89 -4.30 0.07
CA GLY A 497 -12.84 -4.74 1.10
C GLY A 497 -12.17 -5.23 2.39
N SER A 498 -10.84 -5.38 2.40
CA SER A 498 -10.11 -5.74 3.63
C SER A 498 -10.30 -4.69 4.72
N ALA A 499 -10.47 -5.15 5.95
CA ALA A 499 -10.56 -4.29 7.13
C ALA A 499 -9.22 -3.56 7.40
N THR A 500 -9.34 -2.38 7.97
CA THR A 500 -8.22 -1.52 8.38
C THR A 500 -7.43 -2.16 9.50
N ARG A 501 -6.11 -2.00 9.48
CA ARG A 501 -5.19 -2.37 10.56
C ARG A 501 -4.37 -1.15 10.97
N VAL A 502 -4.47 -0.78 12.24
CA VAL A 502 -3.89 0.45 12.79
C VAL A 502 -3.15 0.19 14.10
N SER A 503 -2.26 1.11 14.46
CA SER A 503 -1.84 1.34 15.83
C SER A 503 -2.69 2.43 16.47
N ILE A 504 -3.06 2.24 17.74
CA ILE A 504 -3.91 3.13 18.52
C ILE A 504 -3.16 3.50 19.80
N THR A 505 -2.99 4.79 20.07
CA THR A 505 -2.32 5.31 21.25
C THR A 505 -3.24 6.24 22.03
N VAL A 506 -3.21 6.13 23.35
CA VAL A 506 -3.83 7.11 24.26
C VAL A 506 -2.75 7.75 25.13
N VAL A 507 -2.78 9.07 25.23
CA VAL A 507 -1.90 9.87 26.09
C VAL A 507 -2.70 10.71 27.07
N ASP A 508 -2.09 11.07 28.19
CA ASP A 508 -2.64 12.11 29.09
C ASP A 508 -2.33 13.53 28.60
N VAL A 509 -2.79 14.54 29.34
CA VAL A 509 -2.61 15.97 29.03
C VAL A 509 -1.13 16.41 29.02
N ASP A 510 -0.28 15.68 29.74
CA ASP A 510 1.16 15.90 29.81
C ASP A 510 1.93 15.13 28.71
N GLY A 511 1.23 14.43 27.82
CA GLY A 511 1.82 13.68 26.72
C GLY A 511 2.41 12.33 27.13
N ASN A 512 2.18 11.87 28.37
CA ASN A 512 2.61 10.53 28.80
C ASN A 512 1.73 9.49 28.12
N VAL A 513 2.36 8.45 27.56
CA VAL A 513 1.64 7.33 26.95
C VAL A 513 1.03 6.46 28.04
N LEU A 514 -0.30 6.30 27.99
CA LEU A 514 -1.06 5.46 28.91
C LEU A 514 -1.33 4.06 28.35
N GLY A 515 -1.25 3.92 27.02
CA GLY A 515 -1.39 2.64 26.35
C GLY A 515 -1.21 2.75 24.85
N ILE A 516 -0.62 1.71 24.25
CA ILE A 516 -0.57 1.53 22.80
C ILE A 516 -1.02 0.11 22.45
N PHE A 517 -1.89 -0.01 21.46
CA PHE A 517 -2.29 -1.29 20.88
C PHE A 517 -2.09 -1.27 19.37
N ARG A 518 -1.39 -2.26 18.83
CA ARG A 518 -1.17 -2.42 17.40
C ARG A 518 -1.97 -3.62 16.92
N MET A 519 -2.91 -3.42 16.00
CA MET A 519 -3.69 -4.54 15.43
C MET A 519 -2.78 -5.49 14.65
N THR A 520 -3.19 -6.75 14.52
CA THR A 520 -2.46 -7.75 13.73
C THR A 520 -2.28 -7.23 12.31
N ASP A 521 -1.03 -7.28 11.81
CA ASP A 521 -0.64 -6.78 10.49
C ASP A 521 -0.86 -5.27 10.22
N ALA A 522 -1.03 -4.45 11.26
CA ALA A 522 -0.94 -3.00 11.09
C ALA A 522 0.48 -2.60 10.64
N PRO A 523 0.67 -1.61 9.76
CA PRO A 523 2.00 -1.12 9.43
C PRO A 523 2.80 -0.75 10.69
N VAL A 524 4.07 -1.15 10.77
CA VAL A 524 4.90 -0.95 11.98
C VAL A 524 5.17 0.53 12.22
N PHE A 525 5.29 1.34 11.16
CA PHE A 525 5.49 2.78 11.29
C PHE A 525 4.37 3.46 12.11
N GLY A 526 3.15 2.90 12.04
CA GLY A 526 1.99 3.42 12.74
C GLY A 526 2.18 3.48 14.25
N PHE A 527 3.07 2.68 14.83
CA PHE A 527 3.30 2.62 16.28
C PHE A 527 3.86 3.92 16.87
N ASP A 528 4.86 4.53 16.23
CA ASP A 528 5.36 5.86 16.63
C ASP A 528 4.39 6.98 16.23
N VAL A 529 3.85 6.87 15.01
CA VAL A 529 2.99 7.90 14.44
C VAL A 529 1.70 8.05 15.25
N SER A 530 1.05 6.96 15.69
CA SER A 530 -0.17 7.07 16.51
C SER A 530 0.11 7.80 17.82
N ALA A 531 1.30 7.63 18.41
CA ALA A 531 1.70 8.36 19.60
C ALA A 531 1.99 9.83 19.32
N GLN A 532 2.72 10.16 18.24
CA GLN A 532 2.89 11.56 17.79
C GLN A 532 1.53 12.25 17.58
N LYS A 533 0.59 11.55 16.92
CA LYS A 533 -0.74 12.09 16.64
C LYS A 533 -1.55 12.33 17.91
N ALA A 534 -1.56 11.38 18.84
CA ALA A 534 -2.24 11.51 20.13
C ALA A 534 -1.71 12.71 20.93
N ARG A 535 -0.37 12.86 20.98
CA ARG A 535 0.30 13.99 21.64
C ARG A 535 0.03 15.31 20.95
N THR A 536 -0.07 15.32 19.63
CA THR A 536 -0.33 16.54 18.85
C THR A 536 -1.71 17.11 19.17
N ALA A 537 -2.76 16.29 19.11
CA ALA A 537 -4.11 16.72 19.47
C ALA A 537 -4.20 17.21 20.93
N ALA A 538 -3.58 16.48 21.87
CA ALA A 538 -3.52 16.89 23.27
C ALA A 538 -2.74 18.21 23.45
N PHE A 539 -1.59 18.36 22.78
CA PHE A 539 -0.72 19.53 22.90
C PHE A 539 -1.37 20.80 22.38
N TYR A 540 -1.88 20.81 21.14
CA TYR A 540 -2.49 22.02 20.58
C TYR A 540 -3.78 22.44 21.31
N SER A 541 -4.49 21.48 21.91
CA SER A 541 -5.67 21.75 22.74
C SER A 541 -5.32 22.19 24.17
N ASN A 542 -4.04 22.12 24.56
CA ASN A 542 -3.59 22.46 25.90
C ASN A 542 -3.52 23.99 26.09
N ARG A 543 -3.91 24.46 27.28
CA ARG A 543 -3.89 25.88 27.63
C ARG A 543 -2.50 26.53 27.60
N ASN A 544 -1.45 25.73 27.69
CA ASN A 544 -0.07 26.20 27.74
C ASN A 544 0.68 26.06 26.41
N ALA A 545 0.03 25.62 25.33
CA ALA A 545 0.70 25.35 24.04
C ALA A 545 1.50 26.55 23.52
N ALA A 546 0.89 27.75 23.50
CA ALA A 546 1.58 29.00 23.12
C ALA A 546 2.81 29.28 23.99
N THR A 547 2.66 29.14 25.31
CA THR A 547 3.73 29.39 26.28
C THR A 547 4.89 28.42 26.10
N LEU A 548 4.60 27.14 25.90
CA LEU A 548 5.59 26.08 25.69
C LEU A 548 6.35 26.29 24.37
N LEU A 549 5.65 26.62 23.28
CA LEU A 549 6.29 26.95 22.00
C LEU A 549 7.21 28.18 22.12
N ARG A 550 6.77 29.23 22.81
CA ARG A 550 7.62 30.41 23.06
C ARG A 550 8.84 30.07 23.91
N GLY A 551 8.67 29.26 24.95
CA GLY A 551 9.77 28.78 25.80
C GLY A 551 10.80 27.95 25.04
N ALA A 552 10.37 27.23 24.01
CA ALA A 552 11.25 26.48 23.09
C ALA A 552 11.87 27.35 21.98
N GLY A 553 11.67 28.67 21.98
CA GLY A 553 12.18 29.58 20.95
C GLY A 553 11.36 29.62 19.65
N LEU A 554 10.18 28.99 19.63
CA LEU A 554 9.31 28.86 18.46
C LEU A 554 8.16 29.88 18.46
N GLY A 555 8.34 31.02 19.12
CA GLY A 555 7.34 32.07 19.27
C GLY A 555 6.82 32.65 17.95
N GLY A 556 7.63 32.65 16.89
CA GLY A 556 7.21 33.12 15.57
C GLY A 556 6.04 32.33 14.97
N TYR A 557 5.93 31.03 15.25
CA TYR A 557 4.78 30.22 14.85
C TYR A 557 3.52 30.60 15.62
N VAL A 558 3.67 30.91 16.92
CA VAL A 558 2.58 31.40 17.77
C VAL A 558 2.07 32.76 17.29
N ASP A 559 2.98 33.65 16.90
CA ASP A 559 2.64 34.98 16.38
C ASP A 559 1.87 34.89 15.04
N ARG A 560 2.29 34.00 14.12
CA ARG A 560 1.58 33.75 12.87
C ARG A 560 0.18 33.16 13.10
N ALA A 561 0.06 32.19 13.99
CA ALA A 561 -1.24 31.63 14.35
C ALA A 561 -2.16 32.70 14.97
N ALA A 562 -1.64 33.54 15.86
CA ALA A 562 -2.40 34.63 16.47
C ALA A 562 -2.85 35.68 15.45
N ALA A 563 -2.02 36.00 14.44
CA ALA A 563 -2.39 36.88 13.33
C ALA A 563 -3.54 36.31 12.49
N ASP A 564 -3.65 34.99 12.42
CA ASP A 564 -4.74 34.25 11.80
C ASP A 564 -5.97 34.06 12.71
N GLY A 565 -5.96 34.66 13.90
CA GLY A 565 -7.04 34.56 14.89
C GLY A 565 -7.06 33.24 15.67
N LEU A 566 -6.03 32.40 15.52
CA LEU A 566 -5.89 31.14 16.25
C LEU A 566 -5.16 31.35 17.57
N LYS A 567 -5.85 31.01 18.66
CA LYS A 567 -5.26 31.01 20.00
C LYS A 567 -4.83 29.60 20.38
N LEU A 568 -3.58 29.46 20.82
CA LEU A 568 -3.03 28.21 21.36
C LEU A 568 -3.03 28.23 22.89
N ASP A 569 -4.21 28.54 23.44
CA ASP A 569 -4.46 28.79 24.88
C ASP A 569 -5.57 27.88 25.44
N GLY A 570 -5.90 26.80 24.73
CA GLY A 570 -6.92 25.82 25.13
C GLY A 570 -8.37 26.25 24.87
N SER A 571 -8.58 27.41 24.25
CA SER A 571 -9.91 27.83 23.78
C SER A 571 -10.42 27.06 22.55
N VAL A 572 -9.54 26.28 21.90
CA VAL A 572 -9.85 25.47 20.72
C VAL A 572 -9.38 24.04 20.96
N ALA A 573 -10.25 23.07 20.68
CA ALA A 573 -9.93 21.65 20.62
C ALA A 573 -9.47 21.30 19.20
N PHE A 574 -8.20 20.96 19.05
CA PHE A 574 -7.54 20.67 17.78
C PHE A 574 -7.45 19.17 17.53
N SER A 575 -7.83 18.74 16.32
CA SER A 575 -7.42 17.46 15.75
C SER A 575 -6.17 17.62 14.89
N ASP A 576 -5.48 16.52 14.60
CA ASP A 576 -4.36 16.57 13.65
C ASP A 576 -4.79 16.94 12.24
N ARG A 577 -6.07 16.69 11.85
CA ARG A 577 -6.55 17.18 10.55
C ARG A 577 -6.51 18.70 10.49
N ALA A 578 -6.87 19.39 11.59
CA ALA A 578 -6.75 20.85 11.67
C ALA A 578 -5.28 21.29 11.65
N GLY A 579 -4.43 20.63 12.46
CA GLY A 579 -3.00 20.91 12.53
C GLY A 579 -2.30 20.73 11.18
N GLY A 580 -2.60 19.64 10.48
CA GLY A 580 -2.12 19.36 9.13
C GLY A 580 -2.57 20.40 8.12
N PHE A 581 -3.84 20.81 8.19
CA PHE A 581 -4.36 21.89 7.34
C PHE A 581 -3.60 23.20 7.55
N LEU A 582 -3.23 23.53 8.80
CA LEU A 582 -2.45 24.73 9.16
C LEU A 582 -0.94 24.62 8.86
N SER A 583 -0.46 23.42 8.50
CA SER A 583 0.95 23.12 8.22
C SER A 583 1.23 23.02 6.71
N ARG A 584 0.28 23.44 5.87
CA ARG A 584 0.40 23.39 4.41
C ARG A 584 1.21 24.57 3.85
N PRO A 585 2.09 24.34 2.87
CA PRO A 585 2.81 25.43 2.19
C PRO A 585 1.90 26.25 1.27
N PHE A 586 0.72 25.72 0.93
CA PHE A 586 -0.38 26.43 0.31
C PHE A 586 -1.60 26.33 1.23
N TYR A 587 -1.96 27.41 1.91
CA TYR A 587 -3.11 27.44 2.82
C TYR A 587 -4.25 28.30 2.28
N PRO A 588 -5.49 27.80 2.17
CA PRO A 588 -5.91 26.41 2.36
C PRO A 588 -5.32 25.47 1.31
N ASP A 589 -5.28 24.18 1.64
CA ASP A 589 -4.71 23.15 0.77
C ASP A 589 -5.41 23.10 -0.60
N GLY A 590 -4.66 22.77 -1.67
CA GLY A 590 -5.20 22.67 -3.03
C GLY A 590 -5.47 23.99 -3.75
N LEU A 591 -5.02 25.13 -3.21
CA LEU A 591 -5.18 26.45 -3.83
C LEU A 591 -3.83 27.12 -4.07
N ASN A 592 -3.33 27.06 -5.30
CA ASN A 592 -2.11 27.76 -5.72
C ASN A 592 -2.46 29.18 -6.23
N PRO A 593 -1.67 30.24 -5.94
CA PRO A 593 -0.45 30.32 -5.14
C PRO A 593 -0.71 30.92 -3.75
N ASN A 594 -1.54 30.27 -2.92
CA ASN A 594 -1.83 30.82 -1.59
C ASN A 594 -0.59 30.83 -0.68
N PRO A 595 -0.49 31.80 0.25
CA PRO A 595 0.57 31.82 1.26
C PRO A 595 0.51 30.60 2.17
N ALA A 596 1.64 30.30 2.81
CA ALA A 596 1.73 29.20 3.76
C ALA A 596 0.79 29.36 4.97
N GLY A 597 0.37 28.22 5.52
CA GLY A 597 -0.29 28.15 6.81
C GLY A 597 0.65 28.58 7.94
N PRO A 598 0.11 28.96 9.12
CA PRO A 598 0.92 29.53 10.19
C PRO A 598 2.02 28.58 10.69
N PHE A 599 1.85 27.26 10.53
CA PHE A 599 2.82 26.24 10.96
C PHE A 599 3.75 25.74 9.88
N SER A 600 3.59 26.20 8.63
CA SER A 600 4.44 25.81 7.51
C SER A 600 5.53 26.84 7.20
N ARG A 601 6.47 26.45 6.34
CA ARG A 601 7.35 27.37 5.60
C ARG A 601 6.65 27.86 4.35
N GLU A 602 7.03 29.05 3.89
CA GLU A 602 6.63 29.52 2.56
C GLU A 602 7.18 28.61 1.47
N ILE A 603 6.45 28.41 0.36
CA ILE A 603 6.84 27.47 -0.69
C ILE A 603 8.26 27.70 -1.25
N THR A 604 8.76 28.94 -1.19
CA THR A 604 10.13 29.29 -1.62
C THR A 604 11.25 28.74 -0.72
N GLU A 605 10.90 28.34 0.51
CA GLU A 605 11.82 27.71 1.47
C GLU A 605 11.41 26.27 1.80
N TRP A 606 10.14 25.93 1.59
CA TRP A 606 9.56 24.65 1.91
C TRP A 606 10.20 23.52 1.10
N SER A 607 10.36 22.37 1.76
CA SER A 607 10.61 21.08 1.12
C SER A 607 10.15 19.95 2.03
N VAL A 608 10.23 18.72 1.53
CA VAL A 608 10.08 17.50 2.33
C VAL A 608 11.07 17.39 3.49
N PHE A 609 12.14 18.20 3.47
CA PHE A 609 13.16 18.27 4.52
C PHE A 609 13.16 19.63 5.25
N ASN A 610 12.12 20.45 5.05
CA ASN A 610 11.94 21.75 5.69
C ASN A 610 10.44 22.16 5.71
N ASP A 611 9.62 21.42 6.45
CA ASP A 611 8.16 21.59 6.42
C ASP A 611 7.61 22.67 7.37
N GLY A 612 8.41 23.16 8.31
CA GLY A 612 8.04 24.21 9.25
C GLY A 612 8.14 23.74 10.69
N LEU A 613 7.05 23.94 11.44
CA LEU A 613 7.04 23.72 12.89
C LEU A 613 7.38 22.27 13.26
N GLN A 614 6.96 21.28 12.45
CA GLN A 614 7.23 19.87 12.71
C GLN A 614 8.74 19.60 12.76
N LEU A 615 9.50 19.96 11.73
CA LEU A 615 10.95 19.84 11.75
C LEU A 615 11.61 20.77 12.77
N ASP A 616 11.20 22.03 12.85
CA ASP A 616 11.84 23.03 13.72
C ASP A 616 11.80 22.62 15.20
N LEU A 617 10.75 21.90 15.62
CA LEU A 617 10.63 21.33 16.96
C LEU A 617 11.72 20.31 17.28
N ILE A 618 12.20 19.58 16.27
CA ILE A 618 13.06 18.41 16.45
C ILE A 618 14.49 18.59 15.95
N LYS A 619 14.74 19.52 15.03
CA LYS A 619 15.99 19.60 14.25
C LYS A 619 17.24 19.52 15.11
N THR A 620 17.34 20.34 16.15
CA THR A 620 18.53 20.39 17.03
C THR A 620 18.80 19.05 17.70
N ASN A 621 17.78 18.44 18.29
CA ASN A 621 17.94 17.18 19.02
C ASN A 621 18.04 15.97 18.08
N LEU A 622 17.42 16.03 16.90
CA LEU A 622 17.61 15.04 15.84
C LEU A 622 19.09 15.00 15.43
N LEU A 623 19.70 16.15 15.14
CA LEU A 623 21.13 16.21 14.78
C LEU A 623 22.03 15.71 15.92
N ALA A 624 21.70 16.03 17.17
CA ALA A 624 22.42 15.49 18.32
C ALA A 624 22.27 13.96 18.45
N ALA A 625 21.07 13.42 18.24
CA ALA A 625 20.80 11.99 18.27
C ALA A 625 21.49 11.24 17.13
N LEU A 626 21.55 11.82 15.93
CA LEU A 626 22.36 11.30 14.82
C LEU A 626 23.86 11.25 15.16
N GLY A 627 24.33 12.18 16.01
CA GLY A 627 25.67 12.17 16.60
C GLY A 627 25.86 11.20 17.78
N GLY A 628 24.83 10.44 18.16
CA GLY A 628 24.85 9.44 19.24
C GLY A 628 24.41 9.96 20.62
N ALA A 629 23.87 11.18 20.73
CA ALA A 629 23.35 11.68 21.99
C ALA A 629 22.02 11.00 22.36
N ASP A 630 21.85 10.62 23.63
CA ASP A 630 20.57 10.15 24.17
C ASP A 630 19.70 11.34 24.58
N VAL A 631 18.92 11.85 23.63
CA VAL A 631 18.04 13.02 23.79
C VAL A 631 16.65 12.73 23.24
N ARG A 632 15.63 13.37 23.83
CA ARG A 632 14.27 13.40 23.27
C ARG A 632 14.24 14.26 22.01
N CYS A 633 13.33 13.98 21.08
CA CYS A 633 13.25 14.77 19.85
C CYS A 633 12.93 16.23 20.10
N THR A 634 12.15 16.57 21.14
CA THR A 634 11.84 17.97 21.45
C THR A 634 12.29 18.35 22.85
N THR A 635 12.43 19.66 23.10
CA THR A 635 12.60 20.22 24.44
C THR A 635 11.27 20.42 25.16
N ILE A 636 10.13 20.20 24.50
CA ILE A 636 8.79 20.36 25.06
C ILE A 636 8.35 19.02 25.65
N PRO A 637 8.19 18.90 26.98
CA PRO A 637 7.91 17.61 27.63
C PRO A 637 6.67 16.88 27.13
N ASN A 638 5.65 17.64 26.66
CA ASN A 638 4.38 17.10 26.19
C ASN A 638 4.45 16.36 24.84
N ILE A 639 5.52 16.57 24.06
CA ILE A 639 5.67 16.03 22.71
C ILE A 639 7.09 15.48 22.51
N PRO A 640 7.55 14.50 23.33
CA PRO A 640 8.96 14.10 23.37
C PRO A 640 9.44 13.40 22.10
N ASN A 641 8.54 12.86 21.27
CA ASN A 641 8.84 12.34 19.92
C ASN A 641 8.41 13.28 18.78
N GLY A 642 8.09 14.54 19.07
CA GLY A 642 7.62 15.50 18.07
C GLY A 642 6.10 15.53 17.90
N ILE A 643 5.67 16.14 16.80
CA ILE A 643 4.25 16.26 16.39
C ILE A 643 4.02 15.56 15.06
N GLN A 644 2.75 15.32 14.73
CA GLN A 644 2.33 14.87 13.40
C GLN A 644 1.37 15.86 12.75
N ILE A 645 1.42 15.98 11.42
CA ILE A 645 0.68 17.01 10.67
C ILE A 645 -0.23 16.40 9.58
N PHE A 646 -0.77 15.21 9.84
CA PHE A 646 -1.80 14.60 9.01
C PHE A 646 -2.85 13.86 9.86
N PRO A 647 -4.08 13.65 9.33
CA PRO A 647 -5.25 13.25 10.12
C PRO A 647 -5.10 11.93 10.87
N GLY A 648 -5.90 11.73 11.92
CA GLY A 648 -5.92 10.51 12.72
C GLY A 648 -5.89 10.68 14.24
N SER A 649 -6.14 11.86 14.78
CA SER A 649 -6.24 12.06 16.23
C SER A 649 -7.30 13.08 16.62
N VAL A 650 -7.79 12.93 17.84
CA VAL A 650 -8.70 13.87 18.49
C VAL A 650 -8.34 14.05 19.97
N PRO A 651 -8.57 15.23 20.55
CA PRO A 651 -8.34 15.48 21.97
C PRO A 651 -9.49 14.90 22.80
N LEU A 652 -9.16 14.43 24.00
CA LEU A 652 -10.07 13.77 24.93
C LEU A 652 -10.45 14.71 26.08
N TYR A 653 -11.74 14.79 26.41
CA TYR A 653 -12.28 15.68 27.43
C TYR A 653 -13.12 14.92 28.47
N LYS A 654 -13.05 15.35 29.74
CA LYS A 654 -13.99 14.95 30.81
C LYS A 654 -14.48 16.22 31.51
N ASN A 655 -15.78 16.32 31.72
CA ASN A 655 -16.39 17.48 32.40
C ASN A 655 -16.03 18.84 31.77
N GLY A 656 -15.81 18.86 30.44
CA GLY A 656 -15.40 20.06 29.70
C GLY A 656 -13.91 20.42 29.81
N GLU A 657 -13.10 19.63 30.51
CA GLU A 657 -11.65 19.82 30.63
C GLU A 657 -10.89 18.81 29.77
N LEU A 658 -9.79 19.26 29.15
CA LEU A 658 -8.87 18.41 28.40
C LEU A 658 -8.19 17.42 29.36
N VAL A 659 -8.24 16.13 29.04
CA VAL A 659 -7.64 15.05 29.84
C VAL A 659 -6.59 14.24 29.08
N GLY A 660 -6.45 14.44 27.77
CA GLY A 660 -5.50 13.71 26.94
C GLY A 660 -5.81 13.75 25.45
N GLY A 661 -5.33 12.75 24.72
CA GLY A 661 -5.58 12.58 23.29
C GLY A 661 -5.54 11.11 22.87
N VAL A 662 -6.29 10.78 21.82
CA VAL A 662 -6.21 9.49 21.13
C VAL A 662 -5.69 9.71 19.72
N GLY A 663 -4.74 8.89 19.30
CA GLY A 663 -4.14 8.93 17.98
C GLY A 663 -4.13 7.56 17.33
N VAL A 664 -4.32 7.52 16.02
CA VAL A 664 -4.51 6.32 15.20
C VAL A 664 -3.69 6.45 13.94
N SER A 665 -2.98 5.39 13.55
CA SER A 665 -2.22 5.37 12.30
C SER A 665 -2.16 3.98 11.67
N GLY A 666 -2.47 3.89 10.38
CA GLY A 666 -2.37 2.65 9.60
C GLY A 666 -2.84 2.82 8.15
N ASP A 667 -3.95 2.16 7.79
CA ASP A 667 -4.38 1.94 6.40
C ASP A 667 -5.22 3.06 5.76
N GLY A 668 -5.10 4.31 6.23
CA GLY A 668 -5.65 5.49 5.56
C GLY A 668 -6.05 6.62 6.52
N VAL A 669 -5.85 7.88 6.11
CA VAL A 669 -6.08 9.04 7.01
C VAL A 669 -7.54 9.31 7.33
N ASP A 670 -8.47 9.01 6.41
CA ASP A 670 -9.90 9.12 6.69
C ASP A 670 -10.37 7.94 7.57
N GLN A 671 -9.73 6.76 7.44
CA GLN A 671 -9.92 5.60 8.32
C GLN A 671 -9.42 5.91 9.74
N ASP A 672 -8.23 6.49 9.87
CA ASP A 672 -7.66 6.89 11.15
C ASP A 672 -8.59 7.86 11.89
N ASP A 673 -9.19 8.83 11.19
CA ASP A 673 -10.13 9.79 11.76
C ASP A 673 -11.41 9.14 12.31
N ILE A 674 -12.05 8.23 11.56
CA ILE A 674 -13.27 7.56 12.03
C ILE A 674 -12.96 6.65 13.23
N ILE A 675 -11.79 6.02 13.24
CA ILE A 675 -11.34 5.17 14.36
C ILE A 675 -11.01 6.01 15.59
N ALA A 676 -10.33 7.15 15.44
CA ALA A 676 -10.03 8.07 16.53
C ALA A 676 -11.33 8.66 17.12
N ALA A 677 -12.27 9.06 16.26
CA ALA A 677 -13.58 9.54 16.68
C ALA A 677 -14.36 8.47 17.46
N ALA A 678 -14.38 7.21 16.98
CA ALA A 678 -15.02 6.11 17.69
C ALA A 678 -14.37 5.81 19.05
N GLY A 679 -13.03 5.84 19.11
CA GLY A 679 -12.29 5.73 20.37
C GLY A 679 -12.62 6.83 21.37
N SER A 680 -12.90 8.05 20.91
CA SER A 680 -13.24 9.18 21.77
C SER A 680 -14.67 9.17 22.33
N ASN A 681 -15.51 8.18 22.01
CA ASN A 681 -16.91 8.15 22.42
C ASN A 681 -17.09 8.07 23.95
N GLY A 682 -17.64 9.14 24.55
CA GLY A 682 -17.73 9.39 25.98
C GLY A 682 -16.64 10.34 26.53
N TYR A 683 -15.75 10.81 25.68
CA TYR A 683 -14.64 11.72 25.98
C TYR A 683 -14.51 12.84 24.92
N GLU A 684 -15.59 13.15 24.21
CA GLU A 684 -15.54 14.04 23.07
C GLU A 684 -15.28 15.49 23.50
N ALA A 685 -14.49 16.21 22.70
CA ALA A 685 -14.37 17.65 22.84
C ALA A 685 -15.74 18.34 22.73
N PRO A 686 -16.03 19.36 23.57
CA PRO A 686 -17.25 20.16 23.44
C PRO A 686 -17.36 20.76 22.04
N ALA A 687 -18.51 20.56 21.39
CA ALA A 687 -18.70 20.96 19.99
C ALA A 687 -18.41 22.46 19.74
N ALA A 688 -18.71 23.32 20.72
CA ALA A 688 -18.54 24.76 20.61
C ALA A 688 -17.07 25.23 20.52
N ILE A 689 -16.11 24.38 20.90
CA ILE A 689 -14.68 24.73 20.88
C ILE A 689 -13.88 23.90 19.87
N ARG A 690 -14.51 23.02 19.11
CA ARG A 690 -13.80 22.21 18.09
C ARG A 690 -13.23 23.11 17.01
N SER A 691 -12.10 22.70 16.42
CA SER A 691 -11.46 23.45 15.33
C SER A 691 -12.42 23.73 14.17
N ASP A 692 -13.42 22.88 13.93
CA ASP A 692 -14.46 23.11 12.92
C ASP A 692 -15.41 24.29 13.19
N GLN A 693 -15.29 24.95 14.35
CA GLN A 693 -15.93 26.24 14.64
C GLN A 693 -15.07 27.45 14.29
N ILE A 694 -13.80 27.23 13.90
CA ILE A 694 -12.83 28.29 13.66
C ILE A 694 -12.68 28.55 12.16
N ILE A 695 -12.64 29.83 11.79
CA ILE A 695 -12.41 30.31 10.43
C ILE A 695 -11.08 31.03 10.39
N VAL A 696 -10.19 30.60 9.51
CA VAL A 696 -8.87 31.18 9.28
C VAL A 696 -8.76 31.58 7.82
N ARG A 697 -8.47 32.86 7.57
CA ARG A 697 -8.39 33.46 6.22
C ARG A 697 -9.61 33.10 5.34
N GLY A 698 -10.80 33.12 5.93
CA GLY A 698 -12.07 32.82 5.24
C GLY A 698 -12.37 31.32 5.04
N THR A 699 -11.53 30.41 5.53
CA THR A 699 -11.74 28.96 5.43
C THR A 699 -11.97 28.34 6.80
N ARG A 700 -13.02 27.53 6.91
CA ARG A 700 -13.32 26.77 8.13
C ARG A 700 -12.30 25.66 8.30
N LEU A 701 -11.69 25.54 9.47
CA LEU A 701 -10.79 24.43 9.74
C LEU A 701 -11.57 23.11 9.81
N PRO A 702 -10.95 21.98 9.43
CA PRO A 702 -11.55 20.67 9.63
C PRO A 702 -11.41 20.21 11.09
N PHE A 703 -12.23 19.24 11.52
CA PHE A 703 -12.01 18.48 12.76
C PHE A 703 -11.76 17.00 12.43
N VAL A 704 -12.75 16.26 11.95
CA VAL A 704 -12.57 14.89 11.43
C VAL A 704 -13.28 14.73 10.09
N LYS A 705 -12.82 13.79 9.26
CA LYS A 705 -13.46 13.43 7.99
C LYS A 705 -13.56 11.92 7.87
N PHE A 706 -14.75 11.43 7.57
CA PHE A 706 -15.01 9.99 7.47
C PHE A 706 -15.06 9.52 6.01
N PRO A 707 -14.71 8.25 5.74
CA PRO A 707 -14.89 7.65 4.42
C PRO A 707 -16.37 7.65 4.02
N ARG A 708 -16.69 7.87 2.73
CA ARG A 708 -18.08 7.87 2.24
C ARG A 708 -18.80 6.53 2.45
N SER A 709 -18.05 5.44 2.48
CA SER A 709 -18.58 4.08 2.63
C SER A 709 -17.60 3.25 3.45
N PRO A 710 -17.63 3.40 4.79
CA PRO A 710 -16.62 2.82 5.67
C PRO A 710 -16.80 1.31 5.88
N ASN A 711 -17.99 0.74 5.64
CA ASN A 711 -18.29 -0.67 5.92
C ASN A 711 -18.42 -1.54 4.65
N LEU A 712 -17.87 -1.08 3.52
CA LEU A 712 -17.92 -1.81 2.24
C LEU A 712 -16.85 -2.90 2.15
#